data_AF-A0A1V9ZFZ6-F1
#
_entry.id   AF-A0A1V9ZFZ6-F1
#
_cell.length_a   1.000
_cell.length_b   1.000
_cell.length_c   1.000
_cell.angle_alpha   90.00
_cell.angle_beta   90.00
_cell.angle_gamma   90.00
#
_symmetry.space_group_name_H-M   'P 1'
#
loop_
_entity.id
_entity.type
_entity.pdbx_description
1 polymer ?
#
loop_
_entity_poly.entity_id
_entity_poly.type
_entity_poly.pdbx_seq_one_letter_code
_entity_poly.pdbx_strand_id
1 'polypeptide(L)'
;MLFKRYQLELRSWEEIKQHVIFEAMIALKDWKILLYGLAWQYIHSIFHNLAYWIQGRLTIEQRTPLYDLGYNLLPEFTDAQASISEILVFGFIFAPSVLLVCTVPFIKPVANGNVRYVAVIVKRFLFHTSICLFFRCVSFLVTALPGAAPHCRPLYNQTCLDSNPINSLECVIPNPDFQPPTTTSYFFFHINALDGCGDLMFSSHTMYTMSFILAVFKYWKSVSLLIVMLCIQIAIAFCIVAARKHYTLDVVSALYIVPMIWFLQDAYFHDINHKDEGVTPNNIVKFYNMKMPQADLNSIQLLEEGTDHSPIVIIRHALPTYVLLLQQQPIQLLTLLRSWKELQEHVLFEIKLALTDWKVLLYGLVWQCNAEMVRQNIHSVLHNLAYWIQGRLSDEQRTPLYDVGFNLLPEFTESQASISEILVFGFIFAPSILLVCTVPFLKPKAGGQPLFLAIIVKRFLFHTAICLMLRCISFLVTALPGAAPHCRPLYNQTCLDSNPVNSLECVIPNPDFQPPTTTSYFFFHIDALNGCGDLMFSSHTMYTMSFILTLYKYWKSIPLLIFMLCVQIAIAFCIVAARKHYTLDVISALYIIPMAWFLQDAYFHDINHKDEGVNPDNIKKYYNMTMPDQDNNRVLVENMEEGSSEQTPSHSPSNNITAPFDGPKEATAT
;
A
#
# COMPACT_ATOMS: atom_id res chain seq x y z
N MET A 1 7.31 0.32 -44.71
CA MET A 1 8.39 1.17 -44.16
C MET A 1 8.39 1.25 -42.64
N LEU A 2 7.26 1.47 -41.96
CA LEU A 2 7.19 1.51 -40.48
C LEU A 2 7.64 0.19 -39.81
N PHE A 3 7.18 -0.98 -40.28
CA PHE A 3 7.57 -2.29 -39.75
C PHE A 3 9.10 -2.57 -39.79
N LYS A 4 9.77 -2.11 -40.85
CA LYS A 4 11.23 -2.29 -41.04
C LYS A 4 12.06 -1.35 -40.14
N ARG A 5 11.47 -0.23 -39.71
CA ARG A 5 12.09 0.75 -38.80
C ARG A 5 12.01 0.34 -37.32
N TYR A 6 11.02 -0.48 -36.96
CA TYR A 6 10.78 -0.96 -35.59
C TYR A 6 11.11 -2.45 -35.38
N GLN A 7 11.71 -3.13 -36.36
CA GLN A 7 12.04 -4.56 -36.30
C GLN A 7 10.82 -5.44 -35.89
N LEU A 8 9.63 -5.08 -36.37
CA LEU A 8 8.41 -5.83 -36.10
C LEU A 8 8.22 -6.88 -37.19
N GLU A 9 8.42 -8.15 -36.84
CA GLU A 9 8.11 -9.27 -37.72
C GLU A 9 6.73 -9.86 -37.39
N LEU A 10 5.91 -10.10 -38.40
CA LEU A 10 4.61 -10.73 -38.25
C LEU A 10 4.77 -12.25 -38.24
N ARG A 11 3.93 -12.90 -37.43
CA ARG A 11 3.85 -14.34 -37.30
C ARG A 11 3.03 -14.93 -38.46
N SER A 12 3.48 -16.06 -39.02
CA SER A 12 2.73 -16.81 -40.03
C SER A 12 1.52 -17.53 -39.42
N TRP A 13 0.56 -17.96 -40.23
CA TRP A 13 -0.66 -18.63 -39.74
C TRP A 13 -0.37 -19.88 -38.90
N GLU A 14 0.59 -20.72 -39.32
CA GLU A 14 0.95 -21.92 -38.56
C GLU A 14 1.61 -21.57 -37.22
N GLU A 15 2.50 -20.58 -37.21
CA GLU A 15 3.10 -20.09 -35.98
C GLU A 15 2.05 -19.49 -35.03
N ILE A 16 1.05 -18.76 -35.56
CA ILE A 16 -0.07 -18.20 -34.76
C ILE A 16 -0.84 -19.34 -34.10
N LYS A 17 -1.17 -20.39 -34.85
CA LYS A 17 -1.87 -21.57 -34.32
C LYS A 17 -1.10 -22.21 -33.16
N GLN A 18 0.21 -22.43 -33.32
CA GLN A 18 1.04 -22.99 -32.25
C GLN A 18 1.10 -22.07 -31.02
N HIS A 19 1.20 -20.76 -31.23
CA HIS A 19 1.23 -19.77 -30.16
C HIS A 19 -0.09 -19.71 -29.39
N VAL A 20 -1.23 -19.72 -30.08
CA VAL A 20 -2.57 -19.71 -29.44
C VAL A 20 -2.84 -21.00 -28.66
N ILE A 21 -2.40 -22.15 -29.17
CA ILE A 21 -2.49 -23.42 -28.41
C ILE A 21 -1.66 -23.34 -27.13
N PHE A 22 -0.45 -22.79 -27.21
CA PHE A 22 0.42 -22.61 -26.05
C PHE A 22 -0.16 -21.61 -25.03
N GLU A 23 -0.73 -20.50 -25.49
CA GLU A 23 -1.47 -19.53 -24.65
C GLU A 23 -2.63 -20.18 -23.91
N ALA A 24 -3.41 -21.02 -24.59
CA ALA A 24 -4.50 -21.77 -23.97
C ALA A 24 -3.98 -22.73 -22.90
N MET A 25 -2.83 -23.38 -23.11
CA MET A 25 -2.20 -24.24 -22.09
C MET A 25 -1.75 -23.45 -20.85
N ILE A 26 -1.16 -22.25 -21.04
CA ILE A 26 -0.80 -21.35 -19.93
C ILE A 26 -2.06 -20.93 -19.17
N ALA A 27 -3.09 -20.47 -19.89
CA ALA A 27 -4.35 -20.05 -19.29
C ALA A 27 -5.04 -21.17 -18.51
N LEU A 28 -4.99 -22.41 -19.02
CA LEU A 28 -5.51 -23.59 -18.33
C LEU A 28 -4.68 -23.98 -17.11
N LYS A 29 -3.37 -23.69 -17.07
CA LYS A 29 -2.54 -23.94 -15.89
C LYS A 29 -2.81 -22.91 -14.78
N ASP A 30 -3.03 -21.66 -15.16
CA ASP A 30 -3.28 -20.54 -14.24
C ASP A 30 -4.77 -20.18 -14.08
N TRP A 31 -5.68 -21.07 -14.48
CA TRP A 31 -7.12 -20.81 -14.54
C TRP A 31 -7.71 -20.34 -13.21
N LYS A 32 -7.16 -20.81 -12.07
CA LYS A 32 -7.62 -20.43 -10.73
C LYS A 32 -7.47 -18.94 -10.47
N ILE A 33 -6.33 -18.36 -10.85
CA ILE A 33 -6.05 -16.92 -10.66
C ILE A 33 -6.89 -16.10 -11.64
N LEU A 34 -7.02 -16.56 -12.89
CA LEU A 34 -7.88 -15.92 -13.88
C LEU A 34 -9.34 -15.90 -13.43
N LEU A 35 -9.86 -17.05 -12.97
CA LEU A 35 -11.22 -17.16 -12.45
C LEU A 35 -11.42 -16.29 -11.21
N TYR A 36 -10.46 -16.30 -10.28
CA TYR A 36 -10.51 -15.43 -9.10
C TYR A 36 -10.64 -13.96 -9.50
N GLY A 37 -9.81 -13.49 -10.44
CA GLY A 37 -9.86 -12.13 -10.92
C GLY A 37 -11.19 -11.78 -11.61
N LEU A 38 -11.71 -12.66 -12.47
CA LEU A 38 -13.02 -12.47 -13.13
C LEU A 38 -14.18 -12.50 -12.13
N ALA A 39 -14.16 -13.43 -11.17
CA ALA A 39 -15.17 -13.51 -10.12
C ALA A 39 -15.20 -12.24 -9.29
N TRP A 40 -14.03 -11.67 -8.99
CA TRP A 40 -13.95 -10.44 -8.21
C TRP A 40 -14.48 -9.21 -8.94
N GLN A 41 -14.36 -9.16 -10.28
CA GLN A 41 -15.01 -8.13 -11.10
C GLN A 41 -16.54 -8.15 -10.94
N TYR A 42 -17.11 -9.35 -10.93
CA TYR A 42 -18.55 -9.53 -10.70
C TYR A 42 -18.95 -9.20 -9.26
N ILE A 43 -18.19 -9.66 -8.27
CA ILE A 43 -18.44 -9.37 -6.84
C ILE A 43 -18.40 -7.86 -6.57
N HIS A 44 -17.46 -7.13 -7.19
CA HIS A 44 -17.42 -5.68 -7.10
C HIS A 44 -18.72 -5.03 -7.61
N SER A 45 -19.30 -5.52 -8.71
CA SER A 45 -20.60 -5.02 -9.21
C SER A 45 -21.72 -5.21 -8.18
N ILE A 46 -21.73 -6.33 -7.46
CA ILE A 46 -22.71 -6.60 -6.38
C ILE A 46 -22.52 -5.58 -5.24
N PHE A 47 -21.28 -5.36 -4.80
CA PHE A 47 -21.00 -4.40 -3.72
C PHE A 47 -21.28 -2.96 -4.13
N HIS A 48 -21.11 -2.61 -5.39
CA HIS A 48 -21.50 -1.32 -5.93
C HIS A 48 -23.02 -1.10 -5.86
N ASN A 49 -23.82 -2.12 -6.20
CA ASN A 49 -25.28 -2.07 -6.01
C ASN A 49 -25.65 -1.97 -4.53
N LEU A 50 -24.90 -2.65 -3.65
CA LEU A 50 -25.09 -2.52 -2.20
C LEU A 50 -24.78 -1.11 -1.70
N ALA A 51 -23.72 -0.47 -2.19
CA ALA A 51 -23.39 0.91 -1.86
C ALA A 51 -24.50 1.88 -2.31
N TYR A 52 -25.04 1.69 -3.51
CA TYR A 52 -26.18 2.48 -3.99
C TYR A 52 -27.41 2.29 -3.10
N TRP A 53 -27.69 1.06 -2.68
CA TRP A 53 -28.77 0.83 -1.72
C TRP A 53 -28.56 1.55 -0.38
N ILE A 54 -27.33 1.52 0.16
CA ILE A 54 -26.98 2.23 1.39
C ILE A 54 -27.25 3.74 1.22
N GLN A 55 -26.87 4.33 0.08
CA GLN A 55 -27.17 5.74 -0.22
C GLN A 55 -28.66 6.07 -0.14
N GLY A 56 -29.54 5.14 -0.52
CA GLY A 56 -30.99 5.30 -0.39
C GLY A 56 -31.53 5.32 1.05
N ARG A 57 -30.70 4.94 2.03
CA ARG A 57 -31.04 4.90 3.46
C ARG A 57 -30.43 6.04 4.27
N LEU A 58 -29.52 6.81 3.68
CA LEU A 58 -28.88 7.95 4.34
C LEU A 58 -29.87 9.10 4.54
N THR A 59 -29.64 9.91 5.58
CA THR A 59 -30.41 11.16 5.76
C THR A 59 -30.06 12.15 4.64
N ILE A 60 -30.92 13.16 4.45
CA ILE A 60 -30.68 14.19 3.43
C ILE A 60 -29.41 14.98 3.76
N GLU A 61 -29.13 15.26 5.05
CA GLU A 61 -27.89 15.94 5.45
C GLU A 61 -26.66 15.11 5.03
N GLN A 62 -26.68 13.80 5.33
CA GLN A 62 -25.59 12.88 4.99
C GLN A 62 -25.38 12.67 3.48
N ARG A 63 -26.38 13.01 2.65
CA ARG A 63 -26.30 12.96 1.18
C ARG A 63 -25.80 14.26 0.56
N THR A 64 -25.62 15.31 1.36
CA THR A 64 -25.11 16.60 0.89
C THR A 64 -23.65 16.43 0.44
N PRO A 65 -23.28 16.90 -0.77
CA PRO A 65 -21.90 16.77 -1.25
C PRO A 65 -20.87 17.38 -0.29
N LEU A 66 -19.78 16.66 -0.11
CA LEU A 66 -18.66 17.13 0.72
C LEU A 66 -17.96 18.31 0.07
N TYR A 67 -17.31 19.12 0.91
CA TYR A 67 -16.42 20.16 0.42
C TYR A 67 -15.18 19.53 -0.20
N ASP A 68 -14.88 19.93 -1.43
CA ASP A 68 -13.74 19.42 -2.19
C ASP A 68 -13.00 20.57 -2.86
N LEU A 69 -11.68 20.60 -2.67
CA LEU A 69 -10.82 21.64 -3.22
C LEU A 69 -10.84 21.61 -4.76
N GLY A 70 -10.84 20.43 -5.37
CA GLY A 70 -10.94 20.29 -6.81
C GLY A 70 -12.28 20.80 -7.35
N TYR A 71 -13.36 20.69 -6.57
CA TYR A 71 -14.65 21.25 -6.96
C TYR A 71 -14.67 22.77 -6.95
N ASN A 72 -13.96 23.41 -6.02
CA ASN A 72 -13.82 24.85 -6.00
C ASN A 72 -12.91 25.38 -7.12
N LEU A 73 -11.90 24.60 -7.51
CA LEU A 73 -10.94 24.98 -8.54
C LEU A 73 -11.44 24.73 -9.97
N LEU A 74 -12.29 23.72 -10.17
CA LEU A 74 -12.75 23.30 -11.49
C LEU A 74 -14.26 23.52 -11.64
N PRO A 75 -14.72 24.17 -12.73
CA PRO A 75 -16.14 24.31 -13.01
C PRO A 75 -16.77 22.93 -13.28
N GLU A 76 -18.04 22.77 -12.90
CA GLU A 76 -18.81 21.57 -13.20
C GLU A 76 -19.04 21.46 -14.71
N PHE A 77 -18.77 20.27 -15.26
CA PHE A 77 -19.00 19.99 -16.68
C PHE A 77 -20.49 19.83 -16.98
N THR A 78 -20.89 20.26 -18.17
CA THR A 78 -22.19 19.90 -18.77
C THR A 78 -22.21 18.41 -19.14
N ASP A 79 -23.39 17.82 -19.30
CA ASP A 79 -23.55 16.38 -19.64
C ASP A 79 -22.76 15.96 -20.90
N ALA A 80 -22.70 16.84 -21.91
CA ALA A 80 -21.92 16.62 -23.12
C ALA A 80 -20.40 16.59 -22.83
N GLN A 81 -19.91 17.48 -21.97
CA GLN A 81 -18.50 17.51 -21.55
C GLN A 81 -18.17 16.33 -20.63
N ALA A 82 -19.09 15.91 -19.77
CA ALA A 82 -18.96 14.71 -18.94
C ALA A 82 -18.93 13.42 -19.78
N SER A 83 -19.55 13.42 -20.96
CA SER A 83 -19.43 12.32 -21.93
C SER A 83 -18.06 12.32 -22.62
N ILE A 84 -17.50 13.50 -22.92
CA ILE A 84 -16.12 13.62 -23.46
C ILE A 84 -15.10 13.04 -22.47
N SER A 85 -15.30 13.23 -21.16
CA SER A 85 -14.38 12.65 -20.17
C SER A 85 -14.36 11.11 -20.20
N GLU A 86 -15.49 10.46 -20.46
CA GLU A 86 -15.52 8.99 -20.70
C GLU A 86 -14.78 8.61 -21.98
N ILE A 87 -14.98 9.36 -23.07
CA ILE A 87 -14.28 9.12 -24.34
C ILE A 87 -12.76 9.25 -24.13
N LEU A 88 -12.29 10.17 -23.28
CA LEU A 88 -10.87 10.28 -22.95
C LEU A 88 -10.36 9.02 -22.24
N VAL A 89 -11.08 8.52 -21.23
CA VAL A 89 -10.71 7.29 -20.51
C VAL A 89 -10.69 6.08 -21.44
N PHE A 90 -11.79 5.83 -22.14
CA PHE A 90 -11.95 4.64 -22.97
C PHE A 90 -11.14 4.72 -24.27
N GLY A 91 -11.10 5.88 -24.91
CA GLY A 91 -10.48 6.08 -26.22
C GLY A 91 -8.96 6.24 -26.19
N PHE A 92 -8.40 6.84 -25.14
CA PHE A 92 -6.96 7.16 -25.11
C PHE A 92 -6.12 6.27 -24.20
N ILE A 93 -6.71 5.58 -23.22
CA ILE A 93 -5.99 4.63 -22.38
C ILE A 93 -6.46 3.19 -22.63
N PHE A 94 -7.76 2.91 -22.49
CA PHE A 94 -8.26 1.54 -22.61
C PHE A 94 -8.09 1.00 -24.03
N ALA A 95 -8.61 1.68 -25.05
CA ALA A 95 -8.59 1.18 -26.42
C ALA A 95 -7.15 0.95 -26.93
N PRO A 96 -6.17 1.85 -26.72
CA PRO A 96 -4.79 1.59 -27.11
C PRO A 96 -4.16 0.44 -26.32
N SER A 97 -4.44 0.31 -25.03
CA SER A 97 -3.90 -0.78 -24.20
C SER A 97 -4.46 -2.14 -24.60
N VAL A 98 -5.76 -2.22 -24.84
CA VAL A 98 -6.43 -3.44 -25.33
C VAL A 98 -5.92 -3.78 -26.73
N LEU A 99 -5.80 -2.80 -27.63
CA LEU A 99 -5.26 -3.01 -28.97
C LEU A 99 -3.82 -3.55 -28.91
N LEU A 100 -2.97 -2.99 -28.04
CA LEU A 100 -1.62 -3.51 -27.81
C LEU A 100 -1.64 -4.97 -27.36
N VAL A 101 -2.48 -5.33 -26.37
CA VAL A 101 -2.62 -6.72 -25.91
C VAL A 101 -3.12 -7.62 -27.05
N CYS A 102 -4.11 -7.18 -27.83
CA CYS A 102 -4.62 -7.92 -28.98
C CYS A 102 -3.57 -8.13 -30.09
N THR A 103 -2.54 -7.28 -30.17
CA THR A 103 -1.44 -7.47 -31.14
C THR A 103 -0.44 -8.56 -30.75
N VAL A 104 -0.42 -9.00 -29.48
CA VAL A 104 0.58 -9.95 -28.95
C VAL A 104 0.64 -11.27 -29.74
N PRO A 105 -0.48 -11.94 -30.08
CA PRO A 105 -0.41 -13.20 -30.82
C PRO A 105 0.15 -13.07 -32.24
N PHE A 106 0.13 -11.87 -32.82
CA PHE A 106 0.47 -11.63 -34.22
C PHE A 106 1.92 -11.16 -34.42
N ILE A 107 2.55 -10.58 -33.39
CA ILE A 107 3.87 -9.95 -33.49
C ILE A 107 4.93 -10.89 -32.87
N LYS A 108 6.02 -11.14 -33.59
CA LYS A 108 7.16 -11.90 -33.07
C LYS A 108 7.90 -11.09 -32.00
N PRO A 109 8.47 -11.74 -30.97
CA PRO A 109 9.25 -11.04 -29.96
C PRO A 109 10.44 -10.31 -30.59
N VAL A 110 10.70 -9.08 -30.13
CA VAL A 110 11.84 -8.27 -30.56
C VAL A 110 13.13 -8.82 -29.94
N ALA A 111 14.25 -8.67 -30.64
CA ALA A 111 15.57 -9.12 -30.19
C ALA A 111 15.91 -8.63 -28.76
N ASN A 112 16.37 -9.54 -27.90
CA ASN A 112 16.64 -9.32 -26.46
C ASN A 112 15.44 -8.78 -25.64
N GLY A 113 14.24 -8.87 -26.19
CA GLY A 113 12.99 -8.48 -25.54
C GLY A 113 12.37 -9.62 -24.73
N ASN A 114 11.55 -9.26 -23.74
CA ASN A 114 10.74 -10.24 -23.02
C ASN A 114 9.72 -10.87 -23.97
N VAL A 115 9.55 -12.19 -23.92
CA VAL A 115 8.44 -12.86 -24.62
C VAL A 115 7.14 -12.41 -23.97
N ARG A 116 6.11 -12.17 -24.78
CA ARG A 116 4.81 -11.67 -24.32
C ARG A 116 3.77 -12.74 -24.56
N TYR A 117 2.99 -13.04 -23.52
CA TYR A 117 1.85 -13.93 -23.59
C TYR A 117 0.62 -13.22 -23.03
N VAL A 118 -0.48 -13.23 -23.77
CA VAL A 118 -1.77 -12.66 -23.38
C VAL A 118 -2.24 -13.25 -22.06
N ALA A 119 -2.14 -14.58 -21.88
CA ALA A 119 -2.55 -15.23 -20.63
C ALA A 119 -1.77 -14.70 -19.41
N VAL A 120 -0.47 -14.46 -19.56
CA VAL A 120 0.39 -13.93 -18.48
C VAL A 120 0.04 -12.47 -18.15
N ILE A 121 -0.18 -11.64 -19.18
CA ILE A 121 -0.55 -10.23 -19.03
C ILE A 121 -1.93 -10.11 -18.37
N VAL A 122 -2.92 -10.85 -18.86
CA VAL A 122 -4.29 -10.84 -18.35
C VAL A 122 -4.34 -11.39 -16.94
N LYS A 123 -3.61 -12.48 -16.63
CA LYS A 123 -3.48 -12.99 -15.25
C LYS A 123 -2.98 -11.90 -14.31
N ARG A 124 -1.90 -11.21 -14.68
CA ARG A 124 -1.30 -10.16 -13.86
C ARG A 124 -2.28 -9.02 -13.63
N PHE A 125 -2.91 -8.53 -14.70
CA PHE A 125 -3.86 -7.43 -14.66
C PHE A 125 -5.11 -7.76 -13.83
N LEU A 126 -5.70 -8.95 -14.03
CA LEU A 126 -6.87 -9.39 -13.28
C LEU A 126 -6.56 -9.61 -11.80
N PHE A 127 -5.42 -10.22 -11.47
CA PHE A 127 -5.03 -10.39 -10.07
C PHE A 127 -4.78 -9.04 -9.40
N HIS A 128 -4.06 -8.14 -10.07
CA HIS A 128 -3.81 -6.78 -9.56
C HIS A 128 -5.12 -6.01 -9.32
N THR A 129 -5.99 -5.94 -10.33
CA THR A 129 -7.27 -5.24 -10.21
C THR A 129 -8.18 -5.88 -9.16
N SER A 130 -8.13 -7.21 -8.98
CA SER A 130 -8.91 -7.86 -7.92
C SER A 130 -8.51 -7.42 -6.51
N ILE A 131 -7.21 -7.22 -6.25
CA ILE A 131 -6.73 -6.71 -4.96
C ILE A 131 -7.16 -5.25 -4.77
N CYS A 132 -7.02 -4.40 -5.80
CA CYS A 132 -7.46 -3.01 -5.74
C CYS A 132 -8.98 -2.90 -5.48
N LEU A 133 -9.77 -3.70 -6.20
CA LEU A 133 -11.21 -3.77 -6.02
C LEU A 133 -11.59 -4.28 -4.63
N PHE A 134 -10.83 -5.20 -4.05
CA PHE A 134 -11.07 -5.67 -2.68
C PHE A 134 -10.95 -4.52 -1.68
N PHE A 135 -9.86 -3.76 -1.72
CA PHE A 135 -9.68 -2.61 -0.83
C PHE A 135 -10.74 -1.54 -1.07
N ARG A 136 -11.06 -1.24 -2.34
CA ARG A 136 -12.13 -0.31 -2.71
C ARG A 136 -13.48 -0.73 -2.10
N CYS A 137 -13.87 -2.00 -2.24
CA CYS A 137 -15.11 -2.52 -1.65
C CYS A 137 -15.13 -2.39 -0.14
N VAL A 138 -14.01 -2.72 0.52
CA VAL A 138 -13.91 -2.54 1.97
C VAL A 138 -14.08 -1.07 2.35
N SER A 139 -13.43 -0.13 1.64
CA SER A 139 -13.49 1.30 1.96
C SER A 139 -14.91 1.88 1.90
N PHE A 140 -15.64 1.68 0.81
CA PHE A 140 -16.97 2.29 0.68
C PHE A 140 -18.08 1.58 1.48
N LEU A 141 -17.84 0.33 1.92
CA LEU A 141 -18.81 -0.41 2.74
C LEU A 141 -18.71 -0.07 4.22
N VAL A 142 -17.54 0.37 4.71
CA VAL A 142 -17.34 0.64 6.14
C VAL A 142 -17.77 2.06 6.52
N THR A 143 -17.58 3.03 5.63
CA THR A 143 -18.01 4.41 5.81
C THR A 143 -18.64 4.89 4.50
N ALA A 144 -19.91 5.30 4.55
CA ALA A 144 -20.63 5.74 3.37
C ALA A 144 -20.52 7.25 3.23
N LEU A 145 -19.78 7.70 2.23
CA LEU A 145 -19.68 9.10 1.86
C LEU A 145 -20.72 9.43 0.78
N PRO A 146 -21.22 10.68 0.70
CA PRO A 146 -22.25 11.09 -0.25
C PRO A 146 -21.76 11.03 -1.70
N GLY A 147 -22.57 10.47 -2.61
CA GLY A 147 -22.22 10.40 -4.02
C GLY A 147 -22.07 11.79 -4.66
N ALA A 148 -20.93 12.04 -5.30
CA ALA A 148 -20.62 13.33 -5.94
C ALA A 148 -21.43 13.60 -7.21
N ALA A 149 -21.87 12.54 -7.90
CA ALA A 149 -22.44 12.65 -9.24
C ALA A 149 -23.82 13.34 -9.24
N PRO A 150 -24.18 14.06 -10.33
CA PRO A 150 -25.43 14.80 -10.41
C PRO A 150 -26.70 13.96 -10.20
N HIS A 151 -26.70 12.68 -10.61
CA HIS A 151 -27.81 11.76 -10.41
C HIS A 151 -27.92 11.22 -8.97
N CYS A 152 -26.89 11.42 -8.14
CA CYS A 152 -26.85 10.96 -6.75
C CYS A 152 -27.16 12.05 -5.72
N ARG A 153 -26.88 13.31 -6.07
CA ARG A 153 -27.06 14.47 -5.17
C ARG A 153 -28.54 14.84 -4.98
N PRO A 154 -28.91 15.41 -3.83
CA PRO A 154 -30.22 16.05 -3.67
C PRO A 154 -30.35 17.24 -4.63
N LEU A 155 -31.54 17.45 -5.19
CA LEU A 155 -31.87 18.62 -6.00
C LEU A 155 -32.56 19.65 -5.12
N TYR A 156 -32.31 20.94 -5.36
CA TYR A 156 -32.91 22.02 -4.59
C TYR A 156 -33.72 22.94 -5.50
N ASN A 157 -34.86 23.41 -4.99
CA ASN A 157 -35.64 24.44 -5.65
C ASN A 157 -34.97 25.81 -5.42
N GLN A 158 -34.42 26.40 -6.48
CA GLN A 158 -33.74 27.69 -6.37
C GLN A 158 -34.65 28.81 -5.84
N THR A 159 -35.92 28.85 -6.24
CA THR A 159 -36.88 29.87 -5.77
C THR A 159 -37.15 29.74 -4.27
N CYS A 160 -37.16 28.51 -3.75
CA CYS A 160 -37.27 28.25 -2.32
C CYS A 160 -35.98 28.63 -1.59
N LEU A 161 -34.80 28.27 -2.13
CA LEU A 161 -33.51 28.62 -1.53
C LEU A 161 -33.32 30.13 -1.40
N ASP A 162 -33.69 30.88 -2.46
CA ASP A 162 -33.62 32.33 -2.44
C ASP A 162 -34.56 32.95 -1.39
N SER A 163 -35.67 32.25 -1.07
CA SER A 163 -36.65 32.67 -0.06
C SER A 163 -36.26 32.25 1.37
N ASN A 164 -35.59 31.10 1.53
CA ASN A 164 -35.19 30.49 2.79
C ASN A 164 -33.68 30.17 2.80
N PRO A 165 -32.80 31.18 2.86
CA PRO A 165 -31.36 30.98 2.76
C PRO A 165 -30.75 30.25 3.97
N ILE A 166 -31.50 30.11 5.06
CA ILE A 166 -31.02 29.50 6.32
C ILE A 166 -31.37 28.01 6.40
N ASN A 167 -32.49 27.58 5.82
CA ASN A 167 -32.94 26.19 5.86
C ASN A 167 -33.00 25.59 4.44
N SER A 168 -31.83 25.17 3.95
CA SER A 168 -31.69 24.63 2.60
C SER A 168 -32.44 23.31 2.39
N LEU A 169 -32.64 22.54 3.47
CA LEU A 169 -33.23 21.21 3.45
C LEU A 169 -34.73 21.21 3.11
N GLU A 170 -35.47 22.24 3.53
CA GLU A 170 -36.90 22.39 3.22
C GLU A 170 -37.13 22.56 1.71
N CYS A 171 -36.12 23.02 0.99
CA CYS A 171 -36.16 23.28 -0.45
C CYS A 171 -35.77 22.07 -1.31
N VAL A 172 -35.56 20.89 -0.71
CA VAL A 172 -35.13 19.68 -1.43
C VAL A 172 -36.29 19.10 -2.25
N ILE A 173 -36.02 18.84 -3.53
CA ILE A 173 -36.92 18.18 -4.47
C ILE A 173 -36.43 16.73 -4.71
N PRO A 174 -37.34 15.76 -4.87
CA PRO A 174 -36.98 14.41 -5.29
C PRO A 174 -36.18 14.43 -6.60
N ASN A 175 -35.01 13.80 -6.62
CA ASN A 175 -34.21 13.61 -7.82
C ASN A 175 -34.74 12.40 -8.62
N PRO A 176 -35.26 12.57 -9.85
CA PRO A 176 -35.82 11.48 -10.65
C PRO A 176 -34.77 10.44 -11.10
N ASP A 177 -33.50 10.84 -11.19
CA ASP A 177 -32.40 9.98 -11.63
C ASP A 177 -31.86 9.11 -10.48
N PHE A 178 -32.21 9.44 -9.23
CA PHE A 178 -31.84 8.68 -8.05
C PHE A 178 -32.79 7.50 -7.85
N GLN A 179 -32.42 6.35 -8.39
CA GLN A 179 -33.19 5.11 -8.36
C GLN A 179 -32.39 3.98 -7.66
N PRO A 180 -32.32 4.00 -6.32
CA PRO A 180 -31.62 2.97 -5.58
C PRO A 180 -32.31 1.61 -5.76
N PRO A 181 -31.54 0.51 -5.74
CA PRO A 181 -32.08 -0.82 -5.99
C PRO A 181 -32.99 -1.28 -4.84
N THR A 182 -34.21 -1.70 -5.16
CA THR A 182 -35.22 -2.10 -4.17
C THR A 182 -35.46 -3.61 -4.09
N THR A 183 -35.05 -4.37 -5.12
CA THR A 183 -35.35 -5.81 -5.26
C THR A 183 -34.08 -6.65 -5.22
N THR A 184 -34.11 -7.80 -4.53
CA THR A 184 -32.96 -8.72 -4.41
C THR A 184 -32.36 -9.15 -5.75
N SER A 185 -33.18 -9.35 -6.79
CA SER A 185 -32.68 -9.69 -8.14
C SER A 185 -31.84 -8.57 -8.75
N TYR A 186 -32.18 -7.31 -8.48
CA TYR A 186 -31.42 -6.17 -8.96
C TYR A 186 -30.02 -6.15 -8.36
N PHE A 187 -29.87 -6.46 -7.07
CA PHE A 187 -28.56 -6.50 -6.41
C PHE A 187 -27.56 -7.43 -7.08
N PHE A 188 -28.00 -8.64 -7.45
CA PHE A 188 -27.11 -9.67 -7.98
C PHE A 188 -26.92 -9.58 -9.50
N PHE A 189 -27.94 -9.19 -10.26
CA PHE A 189 -27.90 -9.33 -11.73
C PHE A 189 -27.83 -8.00 -12.49
N HIS A 190 -28.06 -6.85 -11.84
CA HIS A 190 -27.90 -5.57 -12.50
C HIS A 190 -26.44 -5.15 -12.54
N ILE A 191 -25.90 -4.95 -13.74
CA ILE A 191 -24.53 -4.47 -13.95
C ILE A 191 -24.63 -3.10 -14.62
N ASN A 192 -24.37 -2.04 -13.85
CA ASN A 192 -24.20 -0.69 -14.38
C ASN A 192 -22.83 -0.15 -13.96
N ALA A 193 -22.00 0.14 -14.96
CA ALA A 193 -20.64 0.62 -14.78
C ALA A 193 -20.54 2.15 -14.71
N LEU A 194 -21.60 2.89 -15.08
CA LEU A 194 -21.57 4.34 -15.28
C LEU A 194 -22.48 5.09 -14.31
N ASP A 195 -23.68 4.58 -14.01
CA ASP A 195 -24.70 5.32 -13.24
C ASP A 195 -24.90 4.77 -11.82
N GLY A 196 -23.82 4.34 -11.18
CA GLY A 196 -23.87 4.02 -9.75
C GLY A 196 -23.92 5.25 -8.87
N CYS A 197 -24.45 5.07 -7.65
CA CYS A 197 -24.28 6.02 -6.57
C CYS A 197 -23.55 5.40 -5.39
N GLY A 198 -22.68 6.20 -4.80
CA GLY A 198 -21.80 5.84 -3.71
C GLY A 198 -20.49 6.59 -3.87
N ASP A 199 -19.90 6.99 -2.77
CA ASP A 199 -18.50 7.39 -2.81
C ASP A 199 -17.66 6.12 -2.87
N LEU A 200 -16.93 5.98 -3.96
CA LEU A 200 -16.16 4.79 -4.25
C LEU A 200 -14.69 5.16 -4.15
N MET A 201 -14.23 5.34 -2.92
CA MET A 201 -12.84 5.57 -2.58
C MET A 201 -11.91 4.69 -3.42
N PHE A 202 -10.86 5.33 -3.97
CA PHE A 202 -10.05 4.85 -5.09
C PHE A 202 -10.82 4.72 -6.40
N SER A 203 -11.02 5.84 -7.11
CA SER A 203 -11.77 5.92 -8.38
C SER A 203 -11.47 4.76 -9.33
N SER A 204 -12.51 4.10 -9.86
CA SER A 204 -12.38 2.94 -10.73
C SER A 204 -11.77 3.31 -12.07
N HIS A 205 -12.13 4.46 -12.62
CA HIS A 205 -11.52 4.99 -13.85
C HIS A 205 -10.01 5.11 -13.66
N THR A 206 -9.57 5.84 -12.62
CA THR A 206 -8.15 6.01 -12.30
C THR A 206 -7.45 4.70 -11.97
N MET A 207 -8.12 3.79 -11.26
CA MET A 207 -7.59 2.47 -10.96
C MET A 207 -7.28 1.70 -12.24
N TYR A 208 -8.26 1.54 -13.14
CA TYR A 208 -8.05 0.80 -14.38
C TYR A 208 -7.05 1.47 -15.30
N THR A 209 -7.13 2.79 -15.49
CA THR A 209 -6.18 3.49 -16.35
C THR A 209 -4.75 3.37 -15.82
N MET A 210 -4.53 3.53 -14.51
CA MET A 210 -3.22 3.32 -13.90
C MET A 210 -2.76 1.87 -14.03
N SER A 211 -3.63 0.88 -13.80
CA SER A 211 -3.30 -0.54 -14.02
C SER A 211 -2.91 -0.82 -15.47
N PHE A 212 -3.57 -0.20 -16.45
CA PHE A 212 -3.21 -0.32 -17.86
C PHE A 212 -1.87 0.34 -18.16
N ILE A 213 -1.61 1.55 -17.65
CA ILE A 213 -0.33 2.25 -17.81
C ILE A 213 0.83 1.41 -17.27
N LEU A 214 0.66 0.84 -16.07
CA LEU A 214 1.66 -0.01 -15.43
C LEU A 214 1.87 -1.32 -16.18
N ALA A 215 0.79 -1.95 -16.67
CA ALA A 215 0.88 -3.14 -17.52
C ALA A 215 1.62 -2.84 -18.83
N VAL A 216 1.25 -1.76 -19.52
CA VAL A 216 1.91 -1.34 -20.76
C VAL A 216 3.40 -1.07 -20.50
N PHE A 217 3.73 -0.38 -19.41
CA PHE A 217 5.12 -0.11 -19.04
C PHE A 217 5.91 -1.40 -18.75
N LYS A 218 5.34 -2.34 -17.98
CA LYS A 218 5.99 -3.62 -17.62
C LYS A 218 6.28 -4.48 -18.86
N TYR A 219 5.35 -4.60 -19.80
CA TYR A 219 5.45 -5.54 -20.92
C TYR A 219 6.02 -4.95 -22.22
N TRP A 220 5.82 -3.66 -22.49
CA TRP A 220 6.36 -2.98 -23.68
C TRP A 220 7.61 -2.15 -23.39
N LYS A 221 7.89 -1.79 -22.13
CA LYS A 221 9.11 -1.08 -21.69
C LYS A 221 9.43 0.20 -22.49
N SER A 222 8.39 0.91 -22.96
CA SER A 222 8.55 2.17 -23.70
C SER A 222 8.35 3.38 -22.79
N VAL A 223 9.42 4.13 -22.54
CA VAL A 223 9.39 5.35 -21.70
C VAL A 223 8.56 6.45 -22.37
N SER A 224 8.66 6.63 -23.69
CA SER A 224 7.85 7.62 -24.41
C SER A 224 6.36 7.34 -24.30
N LEU A 225 5.96 6.07 -24.43
CA LEU A 225 4.57 5.67 -24.28
C LEU A 225 4.09 5.88 -22.84
N LEU A 226 4.93 5.53 -21.84
CA LEU A 226 4.65 5.79 -20.44
C LEU A 226 4.39 7.28 -20.20
N ILE A 227 5.28 8.17 -20.65
CA ILE A 227 5.12 9.62 -20.46
C ILE A 227 3.81 10.11 -21.08
N VAL A 228 3.52 9.70 -22.32
CA VAL A 228 2.28 10.09 -23.01
C VAL A 228 1.04 9.63 -22.22
N MET A 229 1.01 8.37 -21.80
CA MET A 229 -0.14 7.85 -21.06
C MET A 229 -0.27 8.48 -19.65
N LEU A 230 0.84 8.84 -19.00
CA LEU A 230 0.83 9.57 -17.73
C LEU A 230 0.30 11.00 -17.90
N CYS A 231 0.68 11.72 -18.96
CA CYS A 231 0.13 13.04 -19.26
C CYS A 231 -1.39 12.96 -19.49
N ILE A 232 -1.84 11.96 -20.25
CA ILE A 232 -3.26 11.70 -20.48
C ILE A 232 -3.96 11.36 -19.15
N GLN A 233 -3.33 10.56 -18.29
CA GLN A 233 -3.88 10.23 -16.97
C GLN A 233 -4.09 11.45 -16.08
N ILE A 234 -3.14 12.40 -16.09
CA ILE A 234 -3.27 13.65 -15.34
C ILE A 234 -4.46 14.46 -15.89
N ALA A 235 -4.61 14.55 -17.22
CA ALA A 235 -5.76 15.22 -17.83
C ALA A 235 -7.09 14.53 -17.46
N ILE A 236 -7.13 13.20 -17.48
CA ILE A 236 -8.28 12.39 -17.06
C ILE A 236 -8.63 12.68 -15.60
N ALA A 237 -7.64 12.74 -14.70
CA ALA A 237 -7.86 13.04 -13.28
C ALA A 237 -8.62 14.37 -13.09
N PHE A 238 -8.19 15.44 -13.77
CA PHE A 238 -8.90 16.72 -13.73
C PHE A 238 -10.32 16.63 -14.34
N CYS A 239 -10.48 15.91 -15.46
CA CYS A 239 -11.79 15.76 -16.10
C CYS A 239 -12.79 14.95 -15.26
N ILE A 240 -12.33 13.95 -14.50
CA ILE A 240 -13.17 13.16 -13.58
C ILE A 240 -13.72 14.04 -12.46
N VAL A 241 -12.86 14.86 -11.86
CA VAL A 241 -13.23 15.80 -10.78
C VAL A 241 -14.14 16.91 -11.31
N ALA A 242 -13.86 17.46 -12.48
CA ALA A 242 -14.71 18.47 -13.13
C ALA A 242 -16.09 17.92 -13.54
N ALA A 243 -16.16 16.64 -13.94
CA ALA A 243 -17.41 15.94 -14.22
C ALA A 243 -18.17 15.51 -12.96
N ARG A 244 -17.67 15.83 -11.75
CA ARG A 244 -18.28 15.48 -10.46
C ARG A 244 -18.55 13.99 -10.28
N LYS A 245 -17.81 13.12 -10.97
CA LYS A 245 -17.98 11.66 -10.86
C LYS A 245 -17.36 11.11 -9.57
N HIS A 246 -16.28 11.75 -9.12
CA HIS A 246 -15.51 11.39 -7.95
C HIS A 246 -14.95 12.62 -7.27
N TYR A 247 -14.73 12.51 -5.96
CA TYR A 247 -14.00 13.52 -5.21
C TYR A 247 -12.52 13.52 -5.60
N THR A 248 -11.84 14.64 -5.34
CA THR A 248 -10.41 14.76 -5.58
C THR A 248 -9.63 13.73 -4.77
N LEU A 249 -10.07 13.45 -3.54
CA LEU A 249 -9.55 12.38 -2.69
C LEU A 249 -9.54 11.01 -3.38
N ASP A 250 -10.64 10.60 -4.03
CA ASP A 250 -10.75 9.30 -4.71
C ASP A 250 -9.72 9.14 -5.83
N VAL A 251 -9.46 10.24 -6.54
CA VAL A 251 -8.53 10.26 -7.67
C VAL A 251 -7.09 10.29 -7.17
N VAL A 252 -6.77 11.16 -6.22
CA VAL A 252 -5.42 11.29 -5.64
C VAL A 252 -5.02 10.01 -4.91
N SER A 253 -5.94 9.42 -4.15
CA SER A 253 -5.72 8.17 -3.45
C SER A 253 -5.45 7.00 -4.42
N ALA A 254 -6.19 6.92 -5.53
CA ALA A 254 -5.94 5.93 -6.59
C ALA A 254 -4.57 6.10 -7.25
N LEU A 255 -4.08 7.33 -7.42
CA LEU A 255 -2.78 7.60 -8.03
C LEU A 255 -1.59 7.03 -7.25
N TYR A 256 -1.67 6.87 -5.93
CA TYR A 256 -0.59 6.27 -5.14
C TYR A 256 -0.85 4.82 -4.72
N ILE A 257 -2.08 4.43 -4.39
CA ILE A 257 -2.36 3.05 -3.95
C ILE A 257 -2.22 2.04 -5.06
N VAL A 258 -2.71 2.36 -6.25
CA VAL A 258 -2.71 1.42 -7.38
C VAL A 258 -1.27 1.08 -7.79
N PRO A 259 -0.34 2.04 -7.95
CA PRO A 259 1.07 1.72 -8.11
C PRO A 259 1.67 0.96 -6.93
N MET A 260 1.35 1.31 -5.69
CA MET A 260 1.87 0.60 -4.51
C MET A 260 1.51 -0.90 -4.55
N ILE A 261 0.24 -1.23 -4.83
CA ILE A 261 -0.21 -2.63 -4.96
C ILE A 261 0.52 -3.31 -6.13
N TRP A 262 0.66 -2.63 -7.27
CA TRP A 262 1.35 -3.19 -8.43
C TRP A 262 2.80 -3.55 -8.13
N PHE A 263 3.57 -2.64 -7.54
CA PHE A 263 4.98 -2.85 -7.22
C PHE A 263 5.17 -3.84 -6.07
N LEU A 264 4.27 -3.86 -5.08
CA LEU A 264 4.31 -4.87 -4.02
C LEU A 264 4.10 -6.28 -4.59
N GLN A 265 3.12 -6.42 -5.47
CA GLN A 265 2.88 -7.66 -6.19
C GLN A 265 4.06 -8.02 -7.11
N ASP A 266 4.81 -7.04 -7.61
CA ASP A 266 6.01 -7.28 -8.44
C ASP A 266 7.19 -7.79 -7.61
N ALA A 267 7.31 -7.31 -6.38
CA ALA A 267 8.44 -7.61 -5.50
C ALA A 267 8.26 -8.83 -4.58
N TYR A 268 7.02 -9.22 -4.25
CA TYR A 268 6.76 -10.28 -3.27
C TYR A 268 5.93 -11.46 -3.81
N PHE A 269 5.21 -11.28 -4.92
CA PHE A 269 4.49 -12.41 -5.52
C PHE A 269 5.44 -13.21 -6.42
N HIS A 270 5.77 -14.43 -6.01
CA HIS A 270 6.65 -15.32 -6.77
C HIS A 270 5.91 -15.91 -7.97
N ASP A 271 5.91 -15.19 -9.08
CA ASP A 271 5.43 -15.64 -10.38
C ASP A 271 6.40 -15.26 -11.51
N ILE A 272 6.10 -15.67 -12.74
CA ILE A 272 6.88 -15.31 -13.93
C ILE A 272 6.98 -13.78 -14.18
N ASN A 273 6.18 -12.97 -13.48
CA ASN A 273 6.23 -11.51 -13.57
C ASN A 273 7.05 -10.87 -12.44
N HIS A 274 7.60 -11.65 -11.50
CA HIS A 274 8.39 -11.17 -10.38
C HIS A 274 9.53 -10.24 -10.84
N LYS A 275 9.89 -9.24 -10.04
CA LYS A 275 10.87 -8.21 -10.42
C LYS A 275 12.22 -8.80 -10.86
N ASP A 276 12.64 -9.89 -10.23
CA ASP A 276 13.93 -10.55 -10.46
C ASP A 276 13.84 -11.65 -11.55
N GLU A 277 12.64 -12.02 -11.99
CA GLU A 277 12.41 -13.08 -12.97
C GLU A 277 11.71 -12.51 -14.22
N GLY A 278 12.40 -12.54 -15.37
CA GLY A 278 11.81 -12.15 -16.64
C GLY A 278 10.97 -13.27 -17.28
N VAL A 279 10.11 -12.91 -18.23
CA VAL A 279 9.47 -13.89 -19.13
C VAL A 279 10.50 -14.39 -20.15
N THR A 280 11.32 -15.35 -19.73
CA THR A 280 12.35 -16.00 -20.55
C THR A 280 11.98 -17.47 -20.82
N PRO A 281 12.53 -18.10 -21.88
CA PRO A 281 12.25 -19.52 -22.17
C PRO A 281 12.59 -20.44 -21.00
N ASN A 282 13.71 -20.18 -20.32
CA ASN A 282 14.15 -20.95 -19.15
C ASN A 282 13.17 -20.83 -17.99
N ASN A 283 12.65 -19.62 -17.74
CA ASN A 283 11.68 -19.40 -16.68
C ASN A 283 10.32 -20.02 -17.03
N ILE A 284 9.90 -20.02 -18.30
CA ILE A 284 8.66 -20.70 -18.72
C ILE A 284 8.75 -22.21 -18.49
N VAL A 285 9.89 -22.84 -18.82
CA VAL A 285 10.12 -24.25 -18.53
C VAL A 285 10.12 -24.49 -17.01
N LYS A 286 10.79 -23.63 -16.24
CA LYS A 286 10.85 -23.70 -14.76
C LYS A 286 9.45 -23.64 -14.12
N PHE A 287 8.61 -22.69 -14.52
CA PHE A 287 7.31 -22.44 -13.91
C PHE A 287 6.20 -23.34 -14.44
N TYR A 288 6.15 -23.52 -15.76
CA TYR A 288 5.05 -24.23 -16.40
C TYR A 288 5.38 -25.68 -16.72
N ASN A 289 6.66 -26.10 -16.69
CA ASN A 289 7.10 -27.42 -17.15
C ASN A 289 6.66 -27.71 -18.60
N MET A 290 6.65 -26.67 -19.43
CA MET A 290 6.25 -26.73 -20.83
C MET A 290 7.36 -26.16 -21.71
N LYS A 291 7.60 -26.80 -22.86
CA LYS A 291 8.55 -26.30 -23.86
C LYS A 291 7.88 -25.21 -24.69
N MET A 292 8.60 -24.12 -24.92
CA MET A 292 8.13 -23.01 -25.74
C MET A 292 8.02 -23.42 -27.22
N PRO A 293 7.14 -22.80 -28.04
CA PRO A 293 7.10 -23.06 -29.48
C PRO A 293 8.45 -22.78 -30.16
N GLN A 294 8.86 -23.66 -31.09
CA GLN A 294 10.18 -23.57 -31.74
C GLN A 294 10.38 -22.25 -32.50
N ALA A 295 9.33 -21.67 -33.06
CA ALA A 295 9.38 -20.36 -33.72
C ALA A 295 9.80 -19.23 -32.77
N ASP A 296 9.36 -19.29 -31.51
CA ASP A 296 9.69 -18.31 -30.48
C ASP A 296 11.11 -18.54 -29.96
N LEU A 297 11.52 -19.81 -29.82
CA LEU A 297 12.90 -20.18 -29.47
C LEU A 297 13.88 -19.73 -30.53
N ASN A 298 13.61 -19.99 -31.81
CA ASN A 298 14.48 -19.63 -32.92
C ASN A 298 14.65 -18.11 -33.04
N SER A 299 13.59 -17.34 -32.79
CA SER A 299 13.66 -15.88 -32.78
C SER A 299 14.55 -15.32 -31.65
N ILE A 300 14.71 -16.06 -30.56
CA ILE A 300 15.58 -15.71 -29.43
C ILE A 300 17.01 -16.24 -29.67
N GLN A 301 17.17 -17.44 -30.22
CA GLN A 301 18.46 -18.12 -30.45
C GLN A 301 19.27 -17.54 -31.62
N LEU A 302 18.62 -17.06 -32.69
CA LEU A 302 19.29 -16.36 -33.81
C LEU A 302 20.05 -15.09 -33.39
N LEU A 303 19.95 -14.71 -32.12
CA LEU A 303 20.53 -13.51 -31.55
C LEU A 303 21.62 -13.81 -30.51
N GLU A 304 21.62 -15.00 -29.89
CA GLU A 304 22.69 -15.43 -28.98
C GLU A 304 24.01 -15.68 -29.74
N GLU A 305 23.96 -16.05 -31.03
CA GLU A 305 25.15 -16.14 -31.89
C GLU A 305 25.75 -14.77 -32.30
N GLY A 306 25.12 -13.64 -31.90
CA GLY A 306 25.52 -12.29 -32.28
C GLY A 306 26.05 -11.39 -31.16
N THR A 307 26.16 -11.88 -29.92
CA THR A 307 26.63 -11.05 -28.79
C THR A 307 27.60 -11.80 -27.88
N ASP A 308 28.80 -11.23 -27.78
CA ASP A 308 29.92 -11.70 -26.97
C ASP A 308 29.56 -11.80 -25.47
N HIS A 309 30.13 -12.81 -24.83
CA HIS A 309 29.69 -13.35 -23.54
C HIS A 309 29.95 -12.40 -22.36
N SER A 310 29.01 -12.38 -21.41
CA SER A 310 29.29 -12.08 -20.00
C SER A 310 28.42 -12.97 -19.12
N PRO A 311 29.00 -13.79 -18.23
CA PRO A 311 28.24 -14.75 -17.44
C PRO A 311 27.50 -14.05 -16.30
N ILE A 312 26.18 -14.14 -16.30
CA ILE A 312 25.33 -13.83 -15.15
C ILE A 312 25.50 -14.98 -14.15
N VAL A 313 26.10 -14.67 -12.99
CA VAL A 313 26.26 -15.59 -11.87
C VAL A 313 24.89 -15.82 -11.23
N ILE A 314 24.35 -17.03 -11.39
CA ILE A 314 23.13 -17.49 -10.74
C ILE A 314 23.51 -17.97 -9.32
N ILE A 315 23.18 -17.17 -8.30
CA ILE A 315 23.27 -17.60 -6.90
C ILE A 315 22.02 -18.44 -6.59
N ARG A 316 22.23 -19.72 -6.24
CA ARG A 316 21.20 -20.62 -5.72
C ARG A 316 20.89 -20.23 -4.27
N HIS A 317 19.63 -19.90 -3.97
CA HIS A 317 19.14 -19.86 -2.60
C HIS A 317 18.61 -21.24 -2.18
N ALA A 318 19.16 -21.76 -1.10
CA ALA A 318 18.62 -22.91 -0.37
C ALA A 318 17.46 -22.46 0.54
N LEU A 319 16.38 -23.24 0.58
CA LEU A 319 15.33 -23.14 1.60
C LEU A 319 15.90 -23.57 2.96
N PRO A 320 15.64 -22.84 4.06
CA PRO A 320 15.78 -23.40 5.39
C PRO A 320 14.49 -24.10 5.82
N THR A 321 14.60 -25.40 6.04
CA THR A 321 13.59 -26.23 6.71
C THR A 321 13.57 -25.87 8.20
N TYR A 322 12.45 -25.35 8.70
CA TYR A 322 12.25 -25.10 10.13
C TYR A 322 12.08 -26.42 10.88
N VAL A 323 12.99 -26.73 11.80
CA VAL A 323 12.81 -27.76 12.84
C VAL A 323 12.86 -27.08 14.21
N LEU A 324 11.80 -27.32 14.97
CA LEU A 324 11.60 -26.97 16.37
C LEU A 324 12.73 -27.51 17.26
N LEU A 325 13.45 -26.62 17.95
CA LEU A 325 14.10 -26.95 19.21
C LEU A 325 13.84 -25.86 20.24
N LEU A 326 12.85 -26.13 21.08
CA LEU A 326 12.69 -25.49 22.39
C LEU A 326 13.76 -26.06 23.32
N GLN A 327 14.75 -25.25 23.70
CA GLN A 327 15.51 -25.51 24.91
C GLN A 327 15.88 -24.21 25.61
N GLN A 328 15.19 -23.98 26.73
CA GLN A 328 15.45 -22.90 27.69
C GLN A 328 16.79 -23.15 28.39
N GLN A 329 17.64 -22.13 28.45
CA GLN A 329 18.71 -22.00 29.44
C GLN A 329 18.59 -20.60 30.07
N PRO A 330 18.72 -20.46 31.40
CA PRO A 330 18.55 -19.19 32.08
C PRO A 330 19.77 -18.28 31.81
N ILE A 331 19.55 -17.18 31.08
CA ILE A 331 20.62 -16.23 30.74
C ILE A 331 20.86 -15.29 31.93
N GLN A 332 22.09 -15.29 32.46
CA GLN A 332 22.55 -14.25 33.37
C GLN A 332 22.57 -12.90 32.63
N LEU A 333 21.67 -11.98 33.02
CA LEU A 333 21.44 -10.67 32.40
C LEU A 333 22.73 -9.83 32.19
N LEU A 334 23.74 -10.01 33.04
CA LEU A 334 25.02 -9.29 32.99
C LEU A 334 25.91 -9.66 31.80
N THR A 335 25.71 -10.82 31.18
CA THR A 335 26.50 -11.26 30.01
C THR A 335 26.00 -10.70 28.68
N LEU A 336 24.78 -10.13 28.67
CA LEU A 336 24.14 -9.52 27.50
C LEU A 336 24.53 -8.05 27.30
N LEU A 337 25.10 -7.37 28.30
CA LEU A 337 25.41 -5.95 28.23
C LEU A 337 26.83 -5.70 27.70
N ARG A 338 26.98 -4.63 26.89
CA ARG A 338 28.28 -4.12 26.45
C ARG A 338 29.09 -3.59 27.63
N SER A 339 30.40 -3.81 27.60
CA SER A 339 31.31 -3.15 28.54
C SER A 339 31.37 -1.64 28.27
N TRP A 340 31.84 -0.83 29.22
CA TRP A 340 31.92 0.62 29.05
C TRP A 340 32.75 1.03 27.82
N LYS A 341 33.87 0.34 27.56
CA LYS A 341 34.71 0.58 26.40
C LYS A 341 34.00 0.22 25.09
N GLU A 342 33.34 -0.94 25.05
CA GLU A 342 32.55 -1.38 23.89
C GLU A 342 31.38 -0.42 23.59
N LEU A 343 30.74 0.10 24.64
CA LEU A 343 29.66 1.08 24.50
C LEU A 343 30.18 2.39 23.88
N GLN A 344 31.34 2.89 24.31
CA GLN A 344 31.95 4.10 23.74
C GLN A 344 32.27 3.92 22.24
N GLU A 345 32.87 2.81 21.85
CA GLU A 345 33.18 2.49 20.46
C GLU A 345 31.91 2.37 19.60
N HIS A 346 30.89 1.69 20.13
CA HIS A 346 29.60 1.52 19.45
C HIS A 346 28.86 2.85 19.29
N VAL A 347 28.76 3.66 20.34
CA VAL A 347 28.11 4.99 20.28
C VAL A 347 28.84 5.92 19.32
N LEU A 348 30.17 5.90 19.31
CA LEU A 348 30.94 6.70 18.34
C LEU A 348 30.67 6.26 16.89
N PHE A 349 30.54 4.95 16.66
CA PHE A 349 30.17 4.40 15.35
C PHE A 349 28.76 4.82 14.93
N GLU A 350 27.78 4.75 15.84
CA GLU A 350 26.40 5.21 15.63
C GLU A 350 26.33 6.69 15.25
N ILE A 351 27.11 7.54 15.92
CA ILE A 351 27.20 8.97 15.60
C ILE A 351 27.75 9.17 14.18
N LYS A 352 28.82 8.44 13.80
CA LYS A 352 29.37 8.51 12.42
C LYS A 352 28.34 8.06 11.38
N LEU A 353 27.59 7.01 11.69
CA LEU A 353 26.53 6.49 10.82
C LEU A 353 25.40 7.52 10.63
N ALA A 354 24.92 8.10 11.73
CA ALA A 354 23.90 9.15 11.72
C ALA A 354 24.38 10.41 10.99
N LEU A 355 25.65 10.80 11.14
CA LEU A 355 26.24 11.92 10.42
C LEU A 355 26.40 11.65 8.93
N THR A 356 26.54 10.40 8.49
CA THR A 356 26.61 10.07 7.06
C THR A 356 25.24 10.20 6.40
N ASP A 357 24.20 9.71 7.08
CA ASP A 357 22.80 9.75 6.61
C ASP A 357 22.00 10.96 7.13
N TRP A 358 22.67 12.03 7.57
CA TRP A 358 22.04 13.17 8.24
C TRP A 358 20.93 13.83 7.41
N LYS A 359 21.02 13.80 6.08
CA LYS A 359 19.99 14.39 5.19
C LYS A 359 18.66 13.65 5.29
N VAL A 360 18.69 12.32 5.35
CA VAL A 360 17.48 11.48 5.46
C VAL A 360 16.90 11.62 6.87
N LEU A 361 17.77 11.63 7.89
CA LEU A 361 17.37 11.88 9.27
C LEU A 361 16.75 13.26 9.42
N LEU A 362 17.37 14.31 8.87
CA LEU A 362 16.83 15.67 8.89
C LEU A 362 15.49 15.75 8.19
N TYR A 363 15.35 15.15 7.00
CA TYR A 363 14.06 15.09 6.31
C TYR A 363 12.98 14.45 7.18
N GLY A 364 13.28 13.30 7.78
CA GLY A 364 12.37 12.62 8.71
C GLY A 364 12.01 13.47 9.93
N LEU A 365 12.99 14.16 10.51
CA LEU A 365 12.82 15.06 11.67
C LEU A 365 12.01 16.31 11.32
N VAL A 366 12.20 16.93 10.15
CA VAL A 366 11.41 18.09 9.72
C VAL A 366 9.92 17.75 9.61
N TRP A 367 9.62 16.51 9.21
CA TRP A 367 8.25 16.02 9.16
C TRP A 367 7.68 15.58 10.52
N GLN A 368 8.50 15.26 11.52
CA GLN A 368 8.04 14.57 12.75
C GLN A 368 8.37 15.25 14.08
N CYS A 369 9.47 15.99 14.17
CA CYS A 369 10.04 16.38 15.46
C CYS A 369 9.47 17.72 15.94
N ASN A 370 8.70 17.66 17.03
CA ASN A 370 8.17 18.81 17.76
C ASN A 370 9.20 19.43 18.74
N ALA A 371 10.51 19.24 18.53
CA ALA A 371 11.52 19.84 19.41
C ALA A 371 11.54 21.37 19.20
N GLU A 372 11.62 22.13 20.29
CA GLU A 372 11.53 23.61 20.34
C GLU A 372 12.46 24.37 19.37
N MET A 373 13.45 23.70 18.77
CA MET A 373 14.42 24.24 17.82
C MET A 373 13.93 24.25 16.36
N VAL A 374 12.89 23.47 16.01
CA VAL A 374 12.19 23.54 14.71
C VAL A 374 10.71 23.77 15.00
N ARG A 375 10.36 25.02 15.33
CA ARG A 375 9.04 25.45 15.78
C ARG A 375 7.93 25.35 14.70
N GLN A 376 8.17 24.63 13.61
CA GLN A 376 7.27 24.45 12.47
C GLN A 376 7.25 22.97 12.06
N ASN A 377 6.34 22.21 12.64
CA ASN A 377 5.98 20.90 12.10
C ASN A 377 5.01 21.13 10.93
N ILE A 378 5.44 20.81 9.70
CA ILE A 378 4.61 20.95 8.49
C ILE A 378 3.27 20.24 8.68
N HIS A 379 3.26 19.07 9.32
CA HIS A 379 2.02 18.34 9.58
C HIS A 379 1.07 19.10 10.49
N SER A 380 1.54 19.70 11.59
CA SER A 380 0.71 20.50 12.49
C SER A 380 0.14 21.73 11.78
N VAL A 381 0.94 22.39 10.94
CA VAL A 381 0.47 23.54 10.13
C VAL A 381 -0.64 23.12 9.17
N LEU A 382 -0.48 22.00 8.48
CA LEU A 382 -1.50 21.47 7.57
C LEU A 382 -2.74 20.96 8.32
N HIS A 383 -2.57 20.43 9.53
CA HIS A 383 -3.70 20.08 10.40
C HIS A 383 -4.49 21.31 10.84
N ASN A 384 -3.80 22.40 11.21
CA ASN A 384 -4.45 23.67 11.52
C ASN A 384 -5.17 24.24 10.29
N LEU A 385 -4.63 24.03 9.08
CA LEU A 385 -5.32 24.38 7.83
C LEU A 385 -6.60 23.59 7.64
N ALA A 386 -6.57 22.27 7.85
CA ALA A 386 -7.76 21.44 7.77
C ALA A 386 -8.83 21.88 8.78
N TYR A 387 -8.44 22.19 10.02
CA TYR A 387 -9.36 22.70 11.04
C TYR A 387 -9.94 24.07 10.64
N TRP A 388 -9.12 24.96 10.07
CA TRP A 388 -9.62 26.23 9.56
C TRP A 388 -10.61 26.06 8.40
N ILE A 389 -10.37 25.11 7.48
CA ILE A 389 -11.33 24.76 6.41
C ILE A 389 -12.64 24.28 7.05
N GLN A 390 -12.56 23.42 8.07
CA GLN A 390 -13.73 22.91 8.81
C GLN A 390 -14.57 24.04 9.40
N GLY A 391 -13.93 25.11 9.90
CA GLY A 391 -14.60 26.30 10.43
C GLY A 391 -15.39 27.11 9.41
N ARG A 392 -15.24 26.83 8.11
CA ARG A 392 -15.96 27.49 7.00
C ARG A 392 -17.01 26.62 6.35
N LEU A 393 -17.12 25.36 6.77
CA LEU A 393 -18.13 24.45 6.26
C LEU A 393 -19.51 24.79 6.84
N SER A 394 -20.54 24.55 6.05
CA SER A 394 -21.93 24.62 6.49
C SER A 394 -22.24 23.58 7.56
N ASP A 395 -23.28 23.80 8.36
CA ASP A 395 -23.69 22.87 9.40
C ASP A 395 -24.11 21.51 8.82
N GLU A 396 -24.72 21.50 7.62
CA GLU A 396 -25.04 20.25 6.92
C GLU A 396 -23.77 19.46 6.62
N GLN A 397 -22.73 20.11 6.08
CA GLN A 397 -21.45 19.48 5.73
C GLN A 397 -20.61 19.05 6.94
N ARG A 398 -20.92 19.56 8.15
CA ARG A 398 -20.27 19.14 9.41
C ARG A 398 -20.98 17.97 10.09
N THR A 399 -22.12 17.52 9.55
CA THR A 399 -22.86 16.37 10.07
C THR A 399 -22.05 15.08 9.88
N PRO A 400 -21.89 14.24 10.92
CA PRO A 400 -21.13 12.99 10.81
C PRO A 400 -21.65 12.05 9.72
N LEU A 401 -20.71 11.42 9.02
CA LEU A 401 -21.02 10.42 7.99
C LEU A 401 -21.57 9.14 8.60
N TYR A 402 -22.32 8.40 7.79
CA TYR A 402 -22.73 7.05 8.17
C TYR A 402 -21.52 6.12 8.20
N ASP A 403 -21.30 5.49 9.35
CA ASP A 403 -20.16 4.60 9.58
C ASP A 403 -20.63 3.33 10.28
N VAL A 404 -20.24 2.18 9.74
CA VAL A 404 -20.62 0.87 10.28
C VAL A 404 -20.06 0.66 11.68
N GLY A 405 -18.82 1.08 11.94
CA GLY A 405 -18.24 0.99 13.27
C GLY A 405 -18.95 1.91 14.27
N PHE A 406 -19.48 3.05 13.82
CA PHE A 406 -20.29 3.91 14.69
C PHE A 406 -21.62 3.30 15.07
N ASN A 407 -22.25 2.57 14.15
CA ASN A 407 -23.49 1.84 14.45
C ASN A 407 -23.28 0.61 15.33
N LEU A 408 -22.12 -0.05 15.22
CA LEU A 408 -21.83 -1.28 15.95
C LEU A 408 -21.25 -1.01 17.35
N LEU A 409 -20.51 0.08 17.53
CA LEU A 409 -19.80 0.38 18.78
C LEU A 409 -20.46 1.55 19.53
N PRO A 410 -20.70 1.41 20.84
CA PRO A 410 -21.20 2.52 21.65
C PRO A 410 -20.15 3.64 21.72
N GLU A 411 -20.63 4.88 21.79
CA GLU A 411 -19.78 6.04 21.97
C GLU A 411 -19.22 6.05 23.41
N PHE A 412 -17.90 6.19 23.52
CA PHE A 412 -17.23 6.27 24.82
C PHE A 412 -17.47 7.62 25.49
N THR A 413 -17.54 7.62 26.83
CA THR A 413 -17.47 8.86 27.61
C THR A 413 -16.08 9.49 27.48
N GLU A 414 -15.94 10.78 27.76
CA GLU A 414 -14.66 11.50 27.68
C GLU A 414 -13.52 10.81 28.47
N SER A 415 -13.84 10.31 29.66
CA SER A 415 -12.89 9.52 30.49
C SER A 415 -12.50 8.18 29.84
N GLN A 416 -13.43 7.51 29.17
CA GLN A 416 -13.17 6.25 28.45
C GLN A 416 -12.42 6.50 27.14
N ALA A 417 -12.63 7.64 26.48
CA ALA A 417 -11.90 8.01 25.26
C ALA A 417 -10.38 8.16 25.50
N SER A 418 -9.96 8.41 26.75
CA SER A 418 -8.54 8.41 27.15
C SER A 418 -7.91 7.01 27.13
N ILE A 419 -8.70 5.94 27.21
CA ILE A 419 -8.20 4.55 27.15
C ILE A 419 -7.49 4.29 25.82
N SER A 420 -8.00 4.85 24.71
CA SER A 420 -7.35 4.68 23.40
C SER A 420 -5.92 5.26 23.41
N GLU A 421 -5.72 6.41 24.06
CA GLU A 421 -4.40 7.02 24.19
C GLU A 421 -3.48 6.20 25.09
N ILE A 422 -3.99 5.71 26.22
CA ILE A 422 -3.22 4.86 27.14
C ILE A 422 -2.77 3.57 26.43
N LEU A 423 -3.62 2.96 25.61
CA LEU A 423 -3.25 1.79 24.82
C LEU A 423 -2.15 2.11 23.80
N VAL A 424 -2.28 3.21 23.06
CA VAL A 424 -1.29 3.61 22.05
C VAL A 424 0.05 3.97 22.71
N PHE A 425 0.05 4.90 23.67
CA PHE A 425 1.28 5.38 24.29
C PHE A 425 1.89 4.37 25.26
N GLY A 426 1.05 3.72 26.09
CA GLY A 426 1.50 2.83 27.16
C GLY A 426 1.87 1.42 26.70
N PHE A 427 1.15 0.84 25.73
CA PHE A 427 1.37 -0.55 25.32
C PHE A 427 2.14 -0.70 24.01
N ILE A 428 2.12 0.31 23.13
CA ILE A 428 2.88 0.26 21.87
C ILE A 428 4.08 1.19 21.92
N PHE A 429 3.89 2.50 22.11
CA PHE A 429 4.98 3.47 21.93
C PHE A 429 6.05 3.33 23.01
N ALA A 430 5.68 3.42 24.30
CA ALA A 430 6.65 3.38 25.38
C ALA A 430 7.46 2.07 25.38
N PRO A 431 6.86 0.87 25.24
CA PRO A 431 7.63 -0.37 25.15
C PRO A 431 8.53 -0.44 23.91
N SER A 432 8.05 0.04 22.75
CA SER A 432 8.85 0.05 21.52
C SER A 432 10.04 1.00 21.61
N ILE A 433 9.83 2.21 22.14
CA ILE A 433 10.89 3.20 22.34
C ILE A 433 11.90 2.69 23.36
N LEU A 434 11.43 2.15 24.50
CA LEU A 434 12.32 1.54 25.50
C LEU A 434 13.15 0.41 24.89
N LEU A 435 12.52 -0.47 24.11
CA LEU A 435 13.22 -1.57 23.43
C LEU A 435 14.27 -1.04 22.43
N VAL A 436 13.94 -0.04 21.62
CA VAL A 436 14.89 0.60 20.70
C VAL A 436 16.03 1.30 21.45
N CYS A 437 15.74 1.97 22.57
CA CYS A 437 16.76 2.61 23.42
C CYS A 437 17.71 1.61 24.09
N THR A 438 17.34 0.33 24.20
CA THR A 438 18.26 -0.70 24.72
C THR A 438 19.33 -1.13 23.72
N VAL A 439 19.16 -0.84 22.42
CA VAL A 439 20.07 -1.29 21.33
C VAL A 439 21.54 -0.95 21.59
N PRO A 440 21.92 0.29 21.99
CA PRO A 440 23.33 0.61 22.23
C PRO A 440 23.96 -0.20 23.37
N PHE A 441 23.15 -0.71 24.31
CA PHE A 441 23.62 -1.40 25.51
C PHE A 441 23.70 -2.92 25.32
N LEU A 442 22.90 -3.49 24.42
CA LEU A 442 22.84 -4.93 24.20
C LEU A 442 23.96 -5.40 23.26
N LYS A 443 24.57 -6.52 23.61
CA LYS A 443 25.43 -7.28 22.70
C LYS A 443 24.56 -7.98 21.66
N PRO A 444 25.00 -8.04 20.39
CA PRO A 444 24.30 -8.85 19.40
C PRO A 444 24.27 -10.31 19.85
N LYS A 445 23.11 -10.95 19.66
CA LYS A 445 22.94 -12.39 19.87
C LYS A 445 23.87 -13.14 18.91
N ALA A 446 24.47 -14.24 19.35
CA ALA A 446 25.22 -15.14 18.47
C ALA A 446 24.32 -15.59 17.29
N GLY A 447 24.83 -15.52 16.05
CA GLY A 447 24.06 -15.74 14.81
C GLY A 447 23.04 -14.65 14.45
N GLY A 448 22.93 -13.57 15.22
CA GLY A 448 21.99 -12.46 14.98
C GLY A 448 22.62 -11.32 14.18
N GLN A 449 21.80 -10.61 13.39
CA GLN A 449 22.25 -9.39 12.73
C GLN A 449 22.55 -8.29 13.78
N PRO A 450 23.69 -7.58 13.70
CA PRO A 450 23.96 -6.43 14.55
C PRO A 450 22.89 -5.35 14.36
N LEU A 451 22.43 -4.78 15.47
CA LEU A 451 21.41 -3.75 15.50
C LEU A 451 22.08 -2.40 15.73
N PHE A 452 21.81 -1.44 14.85
CA PHE A 452 22.26 -0.06 15.00
C PHE A 452 21.06 0.88 15.14
N LEU A 453 21.06 1.67 16.21
CA LEU A 453 20.04 2.64 16.52
C LEU A 453 19.86 3.64 15.37
N ALA A 454 20.94 4.14 14.78
CA ALA A 454 20.86 5.11 13.69
C ALA A 454 20.19 4.53 12.44
N ILE A 455 20.39 3.23 12.13
CA ILE A 455 19.74 2.56 11.00
C ILE A 455 18.24 2.39 11.26
N ILE A 456 17.89 1.93 12.47
CA ILE A 456 16.50 1.71 12.89
C ILE A 456 15.73 3.03 12.87
N VAL A 457 16.28 4.08 13.49
CA VAL A 457 15.68 5.41 13.56
C VAL A 457 15.58 6.03 12.16
N LYS A 458 16.62 5.92 11.32
CA LYS A 458 16.55 6.38 9.92
C LYS A 458 15.39 5.73 9.18
N ARG A 459 15.26 4.40 9.29
CA ARG A 459 14.22 3.65 8.60
C ARG A 459 12.83 4.05 9.09
N PHE A 460 12.64 4.10 10.41
CA PHE A 460 11.37 4.51 11.02
C PHE A 460 10.99 5.92 10.59
N LEU A 461 11.90 6.89 10.74
CA LEU A 461 11.64 8.29 10.39
C LEU A 461 11.34 8.47 8.90
N PHE A 462 12.08 7.80 8.01
CA PHE A 462 11.83 7.89 6.58
C PHE A 462 10.46 7.29 6.20
N HIS A 463 10.10 6.16 6.82
CA HIS A 463 8.80 5.52 6.64
C HIS A 463 7.63 6.40 7.07
N THR A 464 7.66 6.88 8.31
CA THR A 464 6.60 7.73 8.86
C THR A 464 6.52 9.07 8.15
N ALA A 465 7.63 9.64 7.67
CA ALA A 465 7.61 10.88 6.88
C ALA A 465 6.86 10.71 5.54
N ILE A 466 7.08 9.59 4.83
CA ILE A 466 6.34 9.30 3.60
C ILE A 466 4.86 9.10 3.88
N CYS A 467 4.52 8.34 4.93
CA CYS A 467 3.12 8.12 5.32
C CYS A 467 2.43 9.43 5.71
N LEU A 468 3.14 10.32 6.42
CA LEU A 468 2.62 11.63 6.82
C LEU A 468 2.41 12.55 5.63
N MET A 469 3.32 12.53 4.65
CA MET A 469 3.15 13.27 3.40
C MET A 469 1.90 12.79 2.64
N LEU A 470 1.71 11.48 2.49
CA LEU A 470 0.51 10.91 1.84
C LEU A 470 -0.78 11.28 2.58
N ARG A 471 -0.74 11.25 3.92
CA ARG A 471 -1.86 11.69 4.77
C ARG A 471 -2.19 13.16 4.54
N CYS A 472 -1.19 14.04 4.63
CA CYS A 472 -1.36 15.47 4.40
C CYS A 472 -1.95 15.80 3.04
N ILE A 473 -1.50 15.11 1.99
CA ILE A 473 -2.09 15.29 0.65
C ILE A 473 -3.55 14.84 0.63
N SER A 474 -3.90 13.76 1.33
CA SER A 474 -5.25 13.16 1.29
C SER A 474 -6.30 14.02 2.00
N PHE A 475 -6.05 14.50 3.23
CA PHE A 475 -7.07 15.29 3.94
C PHE A 475 -7.23 16.74 3.49
N LEU A 476 -6.27 17.28 2.72
CA LEU A 476 -6.35 18.67 2.23
C LEU A 476 -7.19 18.80 0.96
N VAL A 477 -7.41 17.70 0.23
CA VAL A 477 -8.12 17.76 -1.06
C VAL A 477 -9.63 17.65 -0.92
N THR A 478 -10.12 16.87 0.05
CA THR A 478 -11.56 16.71 0.34
C THR A 478 -11.74 16.78 1.86
N ALA A 479 -12.62 17.66 2.33
CA ALA A 479 -12.86 17.84 3.75
C ALA A 479 -14.05 17.00 4.18
N LEU A 480 -13.78 15.96 4.97
CA LEU A 480 -14.81 15.15 5.63
C LEU A 480 -15.14 15.76 7.01
N PRO A 481 -16.40 15.64 7.46
CA PRO A 481 -16.84 16.11 8.76
C PRO A 481 -16.08 15.40 9.88
N GLY A 482 -15.55 16.15 10.84
CA GLY A 482 -14.83 15.59 11.99
C GLY A 482 -15.73 14.68 12.83
N ALA A 483 -15.29 13.44 13.05
CA ALA A 483 -16.05 12.48 13.85
C ALA A 483 -16.05 12.80 15.35
N ALA A 484 -15.12 13.59 15.87
CA ALA A 484 -14.97 13.79 17.31
C ALA A 484 -16.07 14.71 17.90
N PRO A 485 -16.51 14.51 19.15
CA PRO A 485 -17.60 15.28 19.74
C PRO A 485 -17.42 16.81 19.72
N HIS A 486 -16.18 17.29 19.91
CA HIS A 486 -15.85 18.72 19.86
C HIS A 486 -15.89 19.32 18.44
N CYS A 487 -15.93 18.49 17.40
CA CYS A 487 -16.01 18.92 16.00
C CYS A 487 -17.44 18.94 15.44
N ARG A 488 -18.38 18.26 16.11
CA ARG A 488 -19.75 18.07 15.64
C ARG A 488 -20.63 19.27 15.98
N PRO A 489 -21.65 19.58 15.16
CA PRO A 489 -22.73 20.46 15.59
C PRO A 489 -23.47 19.84 16.79
N LEU A 490 -23.82 20.66 17.78
CA LEU A 490 -24.68 20.25 18.89
C LEU A 490 -26.12 20.56 18.54
N TYR A 491 -27.06 19.78 19.05
CA TYR A 491 -28.49 19.98 18.78
C TYR A 491 -29.27 20.17 20.09
N ASN A 492 -30.25 21.08 20.07
CA ASN A 492 -31.19 21.24 21.16
C ASN A 492 -32.21 20.11 21.15
N GLN A 493 -32.14 19.20 22.13
CA GLN A 493 -33.05 18.05 22.20
C GLN A 493 -34.53 18.47 22.24
N THR A 494 -34.87 19.54 22.96
CA THR A 494 -36.25 20.05 23.06
C THR A 494 -36.79 20.52 21.70
N CYS A 495 -35.90 21.08 20.88
CA CYS A 495 -36.22 21.48 19.51
C CYS A 495 -36.32 20.26 18.58
N LEU A 496 -35.40 19.30 18.68
CA LEU A 496 -35.46 18.06 17.90
C LEU A 496 -36.75 17.26 18.15
N ASP A 497 -37.17 17.19 19.42
CA ASP A 497 -38.41 16.50 19.80
C ASP A 497 -39.66 17.17 19.23
N SER A 498 -39.61 18.50 18.99
CA SER A 498 -40.72 19.27 18.42
C SER A 498 -40.69 19.35 16.89
N ASN A 499 -39.51 19.35 16.28
CA ASN A 499 -39.31 19.42 14.83
C ASN A 499 -38.35 18.30 14.36
N PRO A 500 -38.81 17.03 14.36
CA PRO A 500 -37.94 15.88 14.03
C PRO A 500 -37.51 15.84 12.55
N VAL A 501 -38.11 16.66 11.68
CA VAL A 501 -37.84 16.67 10.23
C VAL A 501 -36.75 17.68 9.85
N ASN A 502 -36.61 18.79 10.58
CA ASN A 502 -35.66 19.87 10.30
C ASN A 502 -34.62 19.96 11.43
N SER A 503 -33.73 18.97 11.52
CA SER A 503 -32.73 18.88 12.58
C SER A 503 -31.81 20.11 12.64
N LEU A 504 -31.54 20.74 11.49
CA LEU A 504 -30.61 21.85 11.36
C LEU A 504 -31.07 23.15 12.04
N GLU A 505 -32.38 23.39 12.14
CA GLU A 505 -32.93 24.55 12.87
C GLU A 505 -32.66 24.47 14.37
N CYS A 506 -32.37 23.26 14.86
CA CYS A 506 -32.10 22.98 16.26
C CYS A 506 -30.60 23.00 16.59
N VAL A 507 -29.73 23.36 15.65
CA VAL A 507 -28.28 23.42 15.85
C VAL A 507 -27.91 24.56 16.81
N ILE A 508 -27.08 24.25 17.80
CA ILE A 508 -26.51 25.19 18.76
C ILE A 508 -24.99 25.26 18.50
N PRO A 509 -24.36 26.45 18.64
CA PRO A 509 -22.90 26.57 18.63
C PRO A 509 -22.24 25.63 19.65
N ASN A 510 -21.28 24.84 19.18
CA ASN A 510 -20.46 23.99 20.02
C ASN A 510 -19.32 24.84 20.63
N PRO A 511 -19.25 25.04 21.97
CA PRO A 511 -18.21 25.86 22.60
C PRO A 511 -16.80 25.28 22.45
N ASP A 512 -16.68 23.96 22.26
CA ASP A 512 -15.41 23.26 22.10
C ASP A 512 -14.87 23.35 20.67
N PHE A 513 -15.71 23.77 19.72
CA PHE A 513 -15.32 23.99 18.33
C PHE A 513 -14.71 25.38 18.15
N GLN A 514 -13.39 25.45 18.22
CA GLN A 514 -12.60 26.70 18.15
C GLN A 514 -11.61 26.64 16.98
N PRO A 515 -12.07 26.82 15.73
CA PRO A 515 -11.17 26.83 14.59
C PRO A 515 -10.18 28.01 14.65
N PRO A 516 -8.97 27.86 14.10
CA PRO A 516 -7.98 28.94 14.05
C PRO A 516 -8.53 30.20 13.39
N THR A 517 -8.42 31.38 14.00
CA THR A 517 -8.84 32.65 13.34
C THR A 517 -7.66 33.54 12.96
N THR A 518 -6.48 33.33 13.54
CA THR A 518 -5.31 34.20 13.38
C THR A 518 -4.16 33.47 12.70
N THR A 519 -3.44 34.15 11.81
CA THR A 519 -2.28 33.59 11.09
C THR A 519 -1.19 33.07 12.03
N SER A 520 -1.00 33.68 13.21
CA SER A 520 -0.04 33.17 14.21
C SER A 520 -0.46 31.82 14.79
N TYR A 521 -1.74 31.62 15.04
CA TYR A 521 -2.27 30.35 15.53
C TYR A 521 -2.02 29.23 14.51
N PHE A 522 -2.20 29.54 13.22
CA PHE A 522 -1.96 28.59 12.13
C PHE A 522 -0.55 27.97 12.14
N PHE A 523 0.48 28.79 12.38
CA PHE A 523 1.88 28.34 12.32
C PHE A 523 2.43 27.81 13.66
N PHE A 524 1.91 28.28 14.79
CA PHE A 524 2.53 28.03 16.10
C PHE A 524 1.66 27.24 17.07
N HIS A 525 0.37 27.03 16.77
CA HIS A 525 -0.47 26.18 17.60
C HIS A 525 -0.19 24.71 17.29
N ILE A 526 0.09 23.94 18.35
CA ILE A 526 0.29 22.50 18.27
C ILE A 526 -0.72 21.88 19.22
N ASP A 527 -1.78 21.31 18.64
CA ASP A 527 -2.70 20.43 19.36
C ASP A 527 -2.68 19.06 18.68
N ALA A 528 -2.24 18.07 19.43
CA ALA A 528 -2.16 16.69 18.95
C ALA A 528 -3.44 15.89 19.22
N LEU A 529 -4.37 16.44 20.02
CA LEU A 529 -5.50 15.70 20.58
C LEU A 529 -6.86 16.27 20.17
N ASN A 530 -7.02 17.60 20.07
CA ASN A 530 -8.31 18.23 19.75
C ASN A 530 -8.38 18.84 18.35
N GLY A 531 -7.65 18.27 17.41
CA GLY A 531 -7.78 18.62 15.99
C GLY A 531 -9.16 18.25 15.43
N CYS A 532 -9.68 19.07 14.50
CA CYS A 532 -10.83 18.74 13.67
C CYS A 532 -10.46 18.69 12.19
N GLY A 533 -11.15 17.82 11.44
CA GLY A 533 -10.96 17.62 10.01
C GLY A 533 -10.92 16.13 9.67
N ASP A 534 -10.94 15.84 8.38
CA ASP A 534 -10.63 14.49 7.90
C ASP A 534 -9.18 14.14 8.24
N LEU A 535 -8.95 12.94 8.74
CA LEU A 535 -7.61 12.48 9.07
C LEU A 535 -7.36 11.12 8.43
N MET A 536 -7.81 10.94 7.19
CA MET A 536 -7.36 9.85 6.31
C MET A 536 -5.84 9.85 6.19
N PHE A 537 -5.08 8.90 6.73
CA PHE A 537 -5.40 7.70 7.52
C PHE A 537 -4.97 7.87 8.98
N SER A 538 -5.62 7.20 9.93
CA SER A 538 -5.46 7.43 11.38
C SER A 538 -4.00 7.47 11.85
N SER A 539 -3.65 8.47 12.66
CA SER A 539 -2.25 8.74 13.09
C SER A 539 -1.81 7.71 14.11
N HIS A 540 -2.69 7.42 15.07
CA HIS A 540 -2.47 6.36 16.04
C HIS A 540 -2.15 5.05 15.32
N THR A 541 -3.00 4.64 14.38
CA THR A 541 -2.81 3.40 13.60
C THR A 541 -1.54 3.44 12.74
N MET A 542 -1.24 4.58 12.12
CA MET A 542 -0.01 4.77 11.35
C MET A 542 1.23 4.53 12.20
N TYR A 543 1.34 5.19 13.35
CA TYR A 543 2.52 5.06 14.19
C TYR A 543 2.60 3.69 14.85
N THR A 544 1.49 3.15 15.36
CA THR A 544 1.49 1.82 15.98
C THR A 544 1.86 0.73 14.98
N MET A 545 1.33 0.75 13.76
CA MET A 545 1.73 -0.17 12.70
C MET A 545 3.19 0.02 12.29
N SER A 546 3.68 1.26 12.22
CA SER A 546 5.10 1.55 11.95
C SER A 546 6.01 0.95 13.02
N PHE A 547 5.64 1.04 14.30
CA PHE A 547 6.37 0.39 15.40
C PHE A 547 6.31 -1.13 15.31
N ILE A 548 5.13 -1.71 15.06
CA ILE A 548 4.97 -3.16 14.91
C ILE A 548 5.86 -3.71 13.79
N LEU A 549 5.89 -3.05 12.62
CA LEU A 549 6.71 -3.43 11.49
C LEU A 549 8.20 -3.26 11.76
N THR A 550 8.58 -2.20 12.48
CA THR A 550 9.95 -1.98 12.95
C THR A 550 10.40 -3.11 13.86
N LEU A 551 9.60 -3.46 14.86
CA LEU A 551 9.91 -4.56 15.78
C LEU A 551 9.97 -5.91 15.05
N TYR A 552 9.05 -6.14 14.10
CA TYR A 552 9.07 -7.34 13.27
C TYR A 552 10.36 -7.47 12.45
N LYS A 553 10.80 -6.39 11.77
CA LYS A 553 12.00 -6.38 10.93
C LYS A 553 13.27 -6.64 11.75
N TYR A 554 13.43 -5.96 12.89
CA TYR A 554 14.71 -5.96 13.63
C TYR A 554 14.79 -7.01 14.75
N TRP A 555 13.70 -7.31 15.47
CA TRP A 555 13.72 -8.29 16.57
C TRP A 555 13.20 -9.67 16.17
N LYS A 556 12.42 -9.80 15.09
CA LYS A 556 11.91 -11.07 14.53
C LYS A 556 11.26 -12.02 15.56
N SER A 557 10.64 -11.46 16.60
CA SER A 557 9.95 -12.23 17.64
C SER A 557 8.47 -12.41 17.30
N ILE A 558 8.07 -13.63 16.93
CA ILE A 558 6.67 -13.97 16.60
C ILE A 558 5.72 -13.74 17.78
N PRO A 559 6.03 -14.14 19.04
CA PRO A 559 5.13 -13.88 20.16
C PRO A 559 4.90 -12.39 20.42
N LEU A 560 5.96 -11.57 20.30
CA LEU A 560 5.87 -10.13 20.42
C LEU A 560 5.00 -9.54 19.30
N LEU A 561 5.20 -9.99 18.05
CA LEU A 561 4.38 -9.57 16.93
C LEU A 561 2.88 -9.87 17.17
N ILE A 562 2.55 -11.10 17.57
CA ILE A 562 1.16 -11.49 17.86
C ILE A 562 0.57 -10.62 18.97
N PHE A 563 1.30 -10.42 20.07
CA PHE A 563 0.86 -9.56 21.17
C PHE A 563 0.55 -8.14 20.67
N MET A 564 1.47 -7.53 19.92
CA MET A 564 1.30 -6.16 19.43
C MET A 564 0.17 -6.05 18.41
N LEU A 565 -0.05 -7.06 17.57
CA LEU A 565 -1.21 -7.11 16.66
C LEU A 565 -2.54 -7.24 17.41
N CYS A 566 -2.60 -8.03 18.49
CA CYS A 566 -3.79 -8.09 19.35
C CYS A 566 -4.08 -6.73 20.01
N VAL A 567 -3.04 -6.04 20.50
CA VAL A 567 -3.17 -4.68 21.04
C VAL A 567 -3.61 -3.71 19.94
N GLN A 568 -3.09 -3.83 18.71
CA GLN A 568 -3.50 -3.00 17.58
C GLN A 568 -4.99 -3.16 17.24
N ILE A 569 -5.51 -4.40 17.30
CA ILE A 569 -6.94 -4.66 17.08
C ILE A 569 -7.77 -3.96 18.18
N ALA A 570 -7.36 -4.06 19.44
CA ALA A 570 -8.03 -3.36 20.54
C ALA A 570 -7.99 -1.83 20.36
N ILE A 571 -6.84 -1.28 19.96
CA ILE A 571 -6.68 0.14 19.65
C ILE A 571 -7.63 0.58 18.54
N ALA A 572 -7.75 -0.19 17.46
CA ALA A 572 -8.66 0.10 16.35
C ALA A 572 -10.11 0.24 16.83
N PHE A 573 -10.60 -0.71 17.64
CA PHE A 573 -11.95 -0.63 18.22
C PHE A 573 -12.11 0.57 19.15
N CYS A 574 -11.14 0.83 20.05
CA CYS A 574 -11.21 1.95 20.97
C CYS A 574 -11.19 3.32 20.27
N ILE A 575 -10.44 3.46 19.17
CA ILE A 575 -10.40 4.70 18.39
C ILE A 575 -11.76 5.01 17.77
N VAL A 576 -12.41 4.00 17.17
CA VAL A 576 -13.73 4.14 16.54
C VAL A 576 -14.83 4.36 17.59
N ALA A 577 -14.76 3.66 18.73
CA ALA A 577 -15.68 3.86 19.84
C ALA A 577 -15.52 5.24 20.52
N ALA A 578 -14.30 5.76 20.59
CA ALA A 578 -14.01 7.12 21.04
C ALA A 578 -14.35 8.21 20.01
N ARG A 579 -14.84 7.81 18.82
CA ARG A 579 -15.22 8.72 17.72
C ARG A 579 -14.10 9.65 17.26
N LYS A 580 -12.85 9.26 17.47
CA LYS A 580 -11.68 10.06 17.04
C LYS A 580 -11.44 9.99 15.53
N HIS A 581 -11.81 8.85 14.94
CA HIS A 581 -11.65 8.56 13.51
C HIS A 581 -12.82 7.72 13.02
N TYR A 582 -13.08 7.79 11.72
CA TYR A 582 -14.00 6.86 11.05
C TYR A 582 -13.38 5.47 10.95
N THR A 583 -14.22 4.45 10.77
CA THR A 583 -13.75 3.07 10.56
C THR A 583 -12.87 2.98 9.31
N LEU A 584 -13.22 3.75 8.28
CA LEU A 584 -12.44 3.90 7.07
C LEU A 584 -10.99 4.33 7.35
N ASP A 585 -10.76 5.38 8.16
CA ASP A 585 -9.42 5.92 8.44
C ASP A 585 -8.50 4.88 9.09
N VAL A 586 -9.10 4.03 9.94
CA VAL A 586 -8.39 2.98 10.66
C VAL A 586 -8.07 1.82 9.71
N ILE A 587 -9.05 1.34 8.95
CA ILE A 587 -8.85 0.21 8.02
C ILE A 587 -7.87 0.57 6.90
N SER A 588 -7.96 1.77 6.36
CA SER A 588 -7.04 2.26 5.35
C SER A 588 -5.62 2.43 5.86
N ALA A 589 -5.43 2.91 7.10
CA ALA A 589 -4.12 2.88 7.73
C ALA A 589 -3.57 1.43 7.88
N LEU A 590 -4.42 0.44 8.19
CA LEU A 590 -3.99 -0.94 8.37
C LEU A 590 -3.41 -1.58 7.11
N TYR A 591 -3.81 -1.15 5.90
CA TYR A 591 -3.24 -1.70 4.66
C TYR A 591 -2.21 -0.77 4.00
N ILE A 592 -2.35 0.55 4.09
CA ILE A 592 -1.46 1.50 3.40
C ILE A 592 -0.09 1.56 4.05
N ILE A 593 -0.05 1.53 5.37
CA ILE A 593 1.18 1.67 6.14
C ILE A 593 2.08 0.44 5.94
N PRO A 594 1.59 -0.82 6.05
CA PRO A 594 2.38 -1.97 5.64
C PRO A 594 2.79 -1.96 4.17
N MET A 595 1.90 -1.56 3.24
CA MET A 595 2.27 -1.49 1.81
C MET A 595 3.42 -0.52 1.58
N ALA A 596 3.40 0.67 2.19
CA ALA A 596 4.48 1.65 2.09
C ALA A 596 5.79 1.10 2.70
N TRP A 597 5.70 0.38 3.83
CA TRP A 597 6.86 -0.24 4.48
C TRP A 597 7.52 -1.30 3.58
N PHE A 598 6.74 -2.23 3.04
CA PHE A 598 7.25 -3.30 2.18
C PHE A 598 7.72 -2.77 0.82
N LEU A 599 7.10 -1.72 0.29
CA LEU A 599 7.60 -1.07 -0.92
C LEU A 599 8.99 -0.45 -0.69
N GLN A 600 9.17 0.25 0.42
CA GLN A 600 10.48 0.76 0.82
C GLN A 600 11.49 -0.37 1.06
N ASP A 601 11.04 -1.54 1.53
CA ASP A 601 11.89 -2.70 1.79
C ASP A 601 12.37 -3.33 0.46
N ALA A 602 11.51 -3.33 -0.56
CA ALA A 602 11.77 -3.99 -1.84
C ALA A 602 12.47 -3.12 -2.91
N TYR A 603 12.33 -1.79 -2.85
CA TYR A 603 12.80 -0.87 -3.90
C TYR A 603 13.79 0.19 -3.42
N PHE A 604 13.87 0.47 -2.12
CA PHE A 604 14.87 1.39 -1.62
C PHE A 604 16.18 0.62 -1.41
N HIS A 605 17.19 0.90 -2.24
CA HIS A 605 18.50 0.27 -2.17
C HIS A 605 19.33 0.88 -1.03
N ASP A 606 19.02 0.47 0.20
CA ASP A 606 19.83 0.74 1.39
C ASP A 606 20.13 -0.55 2.15
N ILE A 607 20.90 -0.45 3.23
CA ILE A 607 21.22 -1.58 4.10
C ILE A 607 20.00 -2.31 4.70
N ASN A 608 18.80 -1.72 4.63
CA ASN A 608 17.57 -2.34 5.09
C ASN A 608 16.81 -3.07 3.97
N HIS A 609 17.30 -3.04 2.73
CA HIS A 609 16.67 -3.70 1.58
C HIS A 609 16.39 -5.18 1.86
N LYS A 610 15.29 -5.72 1.32
CA LYS A 610 14.81 -7.08 1.63
C LYS A 610 15.85 -8.18 1.37
N ASP A 611 16.69 -7.97 0.35
CA ASP A 611 17.71 -8.93 -0.10
C ASP A 611 19.07 -8.69 0.58
N GLU A 612 19.20 -7.64 1.39
CA GLU A 612 20.43 -7.25 2.06
C GLU A 612 20.27 -7.27 3.60
N GLY A 613 21.31 -7.71 4.30
CA GLY A 613 21.36 -7.72 5.76
C GLY A 613 22.33 -6.68 6.30
N VAL A 614 22.18 -6.34 7.59
CA VAL A 614 23.19 -5.55 8.30
C VAL A 614 24.41 -6.44 8.59
N ASN A 615 25.32 -6.55 7.63
CA ASN A 615 26.54 -7.36 7.73
C ASN A 615 27.78 -6.45 7.58
N PRO A 616 28.96 -6.85 8.09
CA PRO A 616 30.19 -6.05 7.98
C PRO A 616 30.51 -5.62 6.54
N ASP A 617 30.34 -6.53 5.58
CA ASP A 617 30.57 -6.26 4.15
C ASP A 617 29.60 -5.22 3.59
N ASN A 618 28.33 -5.30 3.98
CA ASN A 618 27.31 -4.35 3.55
C ASN A 618 27.52 -2.98 4.20
N ILE A 619 27.93 -2.91 5.46
CA ILE A 619 28.31 -1.63 6.09
C ILE A 619 29.50 -1.01 5.36
N LYS A 620 30.52 -1.80 5.01
CA LYS A 620 31.65 -1.30 4.22
C LYS A 620 31.21 -0.85 2.82
N LYS A 621 30.32 -1.60 2.16
CA LYS A 621 29.76 -1.26 0.83
C LYS A 621 29.00 0.07 0.85
N TYR A 622 28.14 0.29 1.83
CA TYR A 622 27.24 1.46 1.86
C TYR A 622 27.85 2.70 2.53
N TYR A 623 28.65 2.50 3.58
CA TYR A 623 29.15 3.59 4.41
C TYR A 623 30.67 3.79 4.30
N ASN A 624 31.39 2.86 3.65
CA ASN A 624 32.86 2.84 3.61
C ASN A 624 33.47 2.89 5.02
N MET A 625 32.82 2.22 5.98
CA MET A 625 33.25 2.13 7.38
C MET A 625 33.49 0.67 7.76
N THR A 626 34.40 0.46 8.70
CA THR A 626 34.65 -0.85 9.33
C THR A 626 33.86 -0.94 10.63
N MET A 627 33.15 -2.05 10.84
CA MET A 627 32.49 -2.34 12.11
C MET A 627 33.52 -2.48 13.25
N PRO A 628 33.13 -2.24 14.51
CA PRO A 628 33.95 -2.55 15.68
C PRO A 628 34.37 -4.03 15.71
N ASP A 629 35.62 -4.33 16.07
CA ASP A 629 36.23 -5.68 15.98
C ASP A 629 35.45 -6.79 16.70
N GLN A 630 34.80 -6.48 17.83
CA GLN A 630 34.00 -7.46 18.60
C GLN A 630 32.69 -7.82 17.91
N ASP A 631 32.04 -6.87 17.25
CA ASP A 631 30.82 -7.10 16.47
C ASP A 631 31.16 -7.81 15.15
N ASN A 632 32.31 -7.46 14.56
CA ASN A 632 32.82 -8.09 13.35
C ASN A 632 33.23 -9.56 13.60
N ASN A 633 34.00 -9.83 14.66
CA ASN A 633 34.48 -11.19 14.97
C ASN A 633 33.35 -12.15 15.34
N ARG A 634 32.28 -11.69 16.02
CA ARG A 634 31.12 -12.56 16.32
C ARG A 634 30.32 -12.94 15.08
N VAL A 635 30.27 -12.06 14.07
CA VAL A 635 29.62 -12.37 12.79
C VAL A 635 30.50 -13.28 11.93
N LEU A 636 31.82 -13.10 11.96
CA LEU A 636 32.77 -13.87 11.15
C LEU A 636 33.03 -15.29 11.65
N VAL A 637 33.00 -15.53 12.97
CA VAL A 637 33.27 -16.86 13.56
C VAL A 637 32.29 -17.94 13.07
N GLU A 638 31.02 -17.61 12.83
CA GLU A 638 30.03 -18.57 12.32
C GLU A 638 29.97 -18.66 10.77
N ASN A 639 30.33 -17.61 10.01
CA ASN A 639 30.45 -17.75 8.54
C ASN A 639 31.51 -18.80 8.14
N MET A 640 32.50 -19.04 9.01
CA MET A 640 33.47 -20.14 8.87
C MET A 640 32.93 -21.49 9.36
N GLU A 641 32.00 -21.52 10.31
CA GLU A 641 31.36 -22.76 10.80
C GLU A 641 30.26 -23.27 9.85
N GLU A 642 29.46 -22.39 9.23
CA GLU A 642 28.51 -22.78 8.18
C GLU A 642 29.22 -23.26 6.90
N GLY A 643 30.43 -22.76 6.61
CA GLY A 643 31.25 -23.20 5.48
C GLY A 643 32.03 -24.51 5.70
N SER A 644 32.01 -25.10 6.89
CA SER A 644 32.82 -26.28 7.24
C SER A 644 32.03 -27.56 7.56
N SER A 645 30.70 -27.55 7.41
CA SER A 645 29.85 -28.73 7.63
C SER A 645 29.52 -29.56 6.38
N GLU A 646 30.31 -29.41 5.30
CA GLU A 646 30.19 -30.25 4.09
C GLU A 646 31.56 -30.84 3.70
N GLN A 647 32.15 -31.66 4.57
CA GLN A 647 33.21 -32.61 4.20
C GLN A 647 32.82 -34.02 4.65
N THR A 648 32.11 -34.73 3.77
CA THR A 648 32.12 -36.20 3.75
C THR A 648 33.55 -36.72 3.49
N PRO A 649 34.06 -37.71 4.25
CA PRO A 649 35.41 -38.22 4.03
C PRO A 649 35.44 -39.08 2.77
N SER A 650 36.18 -38.62 1.76
CA SER A 650 36.51 -39.39 0.56
C SER A 650 37.57 -40.44 0.89
N HIS A 651 37.21 -41.72 0.78
CA HIS A 651 38.18 -42.81 0.68
C HIS A 651 39.00 -42.65 -0.61
N SER A 652 40.32 -42.58 -0.48
CA SER A 652 41.27 -42.87 -1.55
C SER A 652 42.19 -44.01 -1.10
N PRO A 653 42.43 -45.04 -1.93
CA PRO A 653 43.39 -46.10 -1.60
C PRO A 653 44.76 -45.73 -2.17
N SER A 654 45.81 -45.82 -1.35
CA SER A 654 47.18 -45.86 -1.83
C SER A 654 47.92 -47.06 -1.23
N ASN A 655 48.27 -47.96 -2.14
CA ASN A 655 49.48 -48.77 -2.27
C ASN A 655 50.14 -49.36 -1.01
N ASN A 656 50.35 -50.69 -1.04
CA ASN A 656 51.71 -51.19 -0.83
C ASN A 656 51.97 -52.53 -1.54
N ILE A 657 53.11 -52.54 -2.24
CA ILE A 657 53.78 -53.68 -2.87
C ILE A 657 54.65 -54.35 -1.80
N THR A 658 54.66 -55.68 -1.72
CA THR A 658 55.82 -56.45 -1.23
C THR A 658 55.83 -57.87 -1.82
N ALA A 659 57.04 -58.39 -1.93
CA ALA A 659 57.57 -59.44 -2.82
C ALA A 659 57.12 -60.91 -2.51
N PRO A 660 57.50 -61.89 -3.36
CA PRO A 660 56.89 -63.22 -3.44
C PRO A 660 57.62 -64.29 -2.62
N PHE A 661 56.92 -65.35 -2.20
CA PHE A 661 57.54 -66.62 -1.81
C PHE A 661 56.57 -67.81 -2.01
N ASP A 662 57.17 -68.92 -2.46
CA ASP A 662 56.59 -70.19 -2.88
C ASP A 662 55.82 -70.98 -1.81
N GLY A 663 54.85 -71.77 -2.30
CA GLY A 663 54.73 -73.19 -1.94
C GLY A 663 53.80 -73.59 -0.80
N PRO A 664 53.33 -74.86 -0.78
CA PRO A 664 51.90 -75.17 -0.67
C PRO A 664 51.52 -76.01 0.56
N LYS A 665 50.20 -76.10 0.85
CA LYS A 665 49.41 -77.33 1.14
C LYS A 665 48.24 -77.09 2.09
N GLU A 666 47.13 -77.79 1.77
CA GLU A 666 46.15 -78.46 2.68
C GLU A 666 45.47 -77.60 3.76
N ALA A 667 44.28 -77.86 4.29
CA ALA A 667 43.08 -78.64 3.98
C ALA A 667 42.16 -78.31 5.19
N THR A 668 40.84 -78.23 4.94
CA THR A 668 39.75 -78.60 5.87
C THR A 668 39.65 -78.01 7.30
N ALA A 669 38.46 -77.43 7.54
CA ALA A 669 37.58 -77.62 8.69
C ALA A 669 38.11 -77.31 10.12
N THR A 670 37.56 -76.27 10.75
CA THR A 670 36.43 -76.39 11.67
C THR A 670 35.87 -75.00 11.99
#